data_AF-A0A2V7WYF9-F1
#
_entry.id   AF-A0A2V7WYF9-F1
#
_cell.length_a   1.000
_cell.length_b   1.000
_cell.length_c   1.000
_cell.angle_alpha   90.00
_cell.angle_beta   90.00
_cell.angle_gamma   90.00
#
_symmetry.space_group_name_H-M   'P 1'
#
loop_
_entity.id
_entity.type
_entity.pdbx_description
1 polymer ?
#
loop_
_entity_poly.entity_id
_entity_poly.type
_entity_poly.pdbx_seq_one_letter_code
_entity_poly.pdbx_strand_id
1 'polypeptide(L)'
;DNFLGIGRAPVPPPTGGSAPAALTFAQLQSLFGACTAGATGGTLPPDCSNTTLSTPSGYTAALEVRLQLAEKEARQIILAYTAGATLVTSGGLAVRTGAAGCTPFNGTSCGALQFSARPWVLAESTLAAPGVVTPPLESVPATHTSEYKLYRDGPRTTAGLAADDGTTSIPLGFGLRNPDKDGTDLTGTGRLSLKPVMSVVYHATNGMLHAFRAGPCSTSPTNTTCLDGTDEKGGEEMWAFVPFDQLQNLKERMKTQARDPHTYMMASPVRFADVFVPGNFSRTIGSVTVSGAGVWRTVLVFGRGIGGKYYTALDVTAPGPFTQKSLAAAPPIPLWSRGNPDTVDGLAGGTANNTTSGNTDGTQYAKLGQTWSVPAVAFVSAGDNITARTPGGVEFVAYTGSGYGSGSNAAAEGTTFFTMDLLTGDLITSVDVGDRTGMAYENALVSGPSVFNPTQLRAGFIGTSASSRATRVYFPDIHGRVWRVMTAAPGSALLFADVGGNQPIGNSVALLNYTGTGSQDRPHVFAESGNDNRVTPPPADTPPFHMWGFRDEDLAGDPDPADAVGGPARVLFTIDFPNLFRGTVQPATAFNDASPPAGRVFFGGNRFNLPDSQFAPTPRPPCRSSFDAILFAVGAESGNAAYDLNSSGDQRSITLTGQRLQAVRVAGGRLVLDTGLNASTAPPPPAPPIAVSAQPQALADIFFGPQPGASALLAANPVQYKQGSSVCR
;
A
#
# COMPACT_ATOMS: atom_id res chain seq x y z
N ASP A 1 14.63 -12.06 19.29
CA ASP A 1 14.02 -13.07 20.18
C ASP A 1 12.68 -13.51 19.67
N ASN A 2 12.52 -14.84 19.55
CA ASN A 2 11.41 -15.51 18.91
C ASN A 2 10.34 -15.92 19.96
N PHE A 3 9.71 -14.94 20.59
CA PHE A 3 8.80 -15.14 21.73
C PHE A 3 7.44 -15.75 21.35
N LEU A 4 7.15 -15.97 20.06
CA LEU A 4 5.81 -16.32 19.57
C LEU A 4 5.71 -17.63 18.78
N GLY A 5 6.80 -18.34 18.51
CA GLY A 5 6.75 -19.64 17.81
C GLY A 5 6.41 -19.54 16.32
N ILE A 6 6.56 -18.35 15.73
CA ILE A 6 6.63 -18.13 14.28
C ILE A 6 8.12 -18.25 13.92
N GLY A 7 8.50 -18.88 12.81
CA GLY A 7 9.88 -19.37 12.55
C GLY A 7 11.06 -18.39 12.79
N ARG A 8 12.28 -18.93 12.86
CA ARG A 8 13.53 -18.15 13.07
C ARG A 8 13.62 -16.96 12.10
N ALA A 9 14.04 -15.80 12.63
CA ALA A 9 14.42 -14.65 11.79
C ALA A 9 15.49 -15.07 10.77
N PRO A 10 15.31 -14.80 9.47
CA PRO A 10 16.25 -15.20 8.43
C PRO A 10 17.56 -14.39 8.49
N VAL A 11 18.64 -15.03 8.03
CA VAL A 11 20.00 -14.47 7.97
C VAL A 11 20.24 -13.98 6.53
N PRO A 12 20.68 -12.73 6.30
CA PRO A 12 20.60 -12.07 4.98
C PRO A 12 21.35 -12.80 3.83
N PRO A 13 20.70 -13.01 2.66
CA PRO A 13 21.36 -13.67 1.51
C PRO A 13 20.93 -13.36 0.05
N PRO A 14 21.73 -13.73 -0.97
CA PRO A 14 22.23 -12.87 -2.05
C PRO A 14 21.21 -12.52 -3.15
N THR A 15 21.54 -11.40 -3.82
CA THR A 15 20.75 -10.64 -4.80
C THR A 15 20.46 -11.37 -6.11
N GLY A 16 19.20 -11.33 -6.55
CA GLY A 16 18.71 -11.87 -7.82
C GLY A 16 18.48 -10.86 -8.96
N GLY A 17 19.00 -9.64 -8.85
CA GLY A 17 19.54 -8.96 -10.04
C GLY A 17 20.93 -9.55 -10.29
N SER A 18 21.53 -9.40 -11.47
CA SER A 18 22.99 -9.53 -11.54
C SER A 18 23.54 -8.63 -10.44
N ALA A 19 24.12 -9.24 -9.40
CA ALA A 19 24.66 -8.49 -8.28
C ALA A 19 25.54 -7.42 -8.92
N PRO A 20 25.26 -6.12 -8.74
CA PRO A 20 26.15 -5.11 -9.28
C PRO A 20 27.54 -5.49 -8.80
N ALA A 21 28.49 -5.57 -9.73
CA ALA A 21 29.83 -6.08 -9.44
C ALA A 21 30.29 -5.55 -8.08
N ALA A 22 30.69 -6.47 -7.19
CA ALA A 22 31.04 -6.12 -5.82
C ALA A 22 32.01 -4.93 -5.85
N LEU A 23 31.69 -3.89 -5.08
CA LEU A 23 32.49 -2.68 -5.09
C LEU A 23 33.88 -3.03 -4.60
N THR A 24 34.89 -2.69 -5.40
CA THR A 24 36.28 -2.83 -5.00
C THR A 24 36.57 -1.92 -3.80
N PHE A 25 37.62 -2.25 -3.04
CA PHE A 25 38.07 -1.40 -1.94
C PHE A 25 38.25 0.07 -2.36
N ALA A 26 38.86 0.32 -3.53
CA ALA A 26 39.05 1.67 -4.06
C ALA A 26 37.72 2.37 -4.39
N GLN A 27 36.72 1.64 -4.88
CA GLN A 27 35.37 2.17 -5.09
C GLN A 27 34.68 2.49 -3.76
N LEU A 28 34.86 1.67 -2.72
CA LEU A 28 34.30 1.95 -1.38
C LEU A 28 34.91 3.20 -0.75
N GLN A 29 36.22 3.40 -0.91
CA GLN A 29 36.91 4.62 -0.46
C GLN A 29 36.42 5.85 -1.23
N SER A 30 36.38 5.79 -2.55
CA SER A 30 36.01 6.96 -3.39
C SER A 30 34.53 7.32 -3.33
N LEU A 31 33.63 6.34 -3.24
CA LEU A 31 32.19 6.59 -3.23
C LEU A 31 31.65 6.95 -1.84
N PHE A 32 32.21 6.37 -0.78
CA PHE A 32 31.65 6.52 0.58
C PHE A 32 32.63 7.14 1.58
N GLY A 33 33.92 7.24 1.26
CA GLY A 33 34.93 7.62 2.26
C GLY A 33 35.23 6.51 3.27
N ALA A 34 34.78 5.27 3.01
CA ALA A 34 35.08 4.11 3.85
C ALA A 34 36.59 3.89 3.93
N CYS A 35 37.12 3.46 5.07
CA CYS A 35 38.55 3.29 5.32
C CYS A 35 39.41 4.50 4.91
N THR A 36 38.89 5.71 5.13
CA THR A 36 39.66 6.97 5.06
C THR A 36 39.71 7.64 6.43
N ALA A 37 40.67 8.54 6.63
CA ALA A 37 40.77 9.37 7.83
C ALA A 37 41.30 10.76 7.45
N GLY A 38 40.55 11.82 7.77
CA GLY A 38 40.98 13.20 7.60
C GLY A 38 42.04 13.60 8.63
N ALA A 39 42.81 14.66 8.33
CA ALA A 39 43.87 15.16 9.22
C ALA A 39 43.36 15.65 10.58
N THR A 40 42.09 16.03 10.67
CA THR A 40 41.38 16.40 11.88
C THR A 40 40.46 15.25 12.29
N GLY A 41 40.86 14.42 13.25
CA GLY A 41 40.07 13.29 13.75
C GLY A 41 40.93 12.06 14.09
N GLY A 42 40.37 11.11 14.84
CA GLY A 42 41.06 9.94 15.37
C GLY A 42 41.64 8.98 14.33
N THR A 43 42.43 8.01 14.79
CA THR A 43 43.21 7.09 13.95
C THR A 43 42.32 6.20 13.08
N LEU A 44 42.80 5.89 11.86
CA LEU A 44 42.20 4.88 11.00
C LEU A 44 42.22 3.50 11.71
N PRO A 45 41.16 2.69 11.62
CA PRO A 45 41.22 1.31 12.10
C PRO A 45 42.40 0.55 11.48
N PRO A 46 43.19 -0.21 12.26
CA PRO A 46 44.38 -0.93 11.75
C PRO A 46 44.08 -1.81 10.54
N ASP A 47 42.91 -2.48 10.55
CA ASP A 47 42.43 -3.37 9.49
C ASP A 47 42.17 -2.65 8.15
N CYS A 48 41.94 -1.33 8.15
CA CYS A 48 41.84 -0.55 6.92
C CYS A 48 43.21 -0.36 6.21
N SER A 49 44.31 -0.50 6.96
CA SER A 49 45.68 -0.33 6.46
C SER A 49 46.46 -1.64 6.29
N ASN A 50 45.87 -2.78 6.65
CA ASN A 50 46.56 -4.06 6.63
C ASN A 50 46.78 -4.56 5.18
N THR A 51 48.04 -4.55 4.74
CA THR A 51 48.48 -5.10 3.44
C THR A 51 49.37 -6.34 3.57
N THR A 52 49.60 -6.81 4.80
CA THR A 52 50.56 -7.88 5.10
C THR A 52 49.95 -9.26 4.88
N LEU A 53 50.43 -9.96 3.85
CA LEU A 53 50.21 -11.40 3.62
C LEU A 53 51.15 -12.19 4.52
N SER A 54 50.67 -12.80 5.60
CA SER A 54 51.51 -13.71 6.38
C SER A 54 50.75 -14.94 6.88
N THR A 55 50.47 -15.87 5.96
CA THR A 55 50.44 -17.30 6.27
C THR A 55 51.07 -18.12 5.14
N PRO A 56 51.73 -19.26 5.44
CA PRO A 56 52.40 -20.10 4.43
C PRO A 56 51.48 -20.80 3.41
N SER A 57 50.16 -20.64 3.51
CA SER A 57 49.17 -21.33 2.66
C SER A 57 48.60 -20.49 1.51
N GLY A 58 49.10 -19.28 1.27
CA GLY A 58 48.87 -18.56 0.01
C GLY A 58 47.47 -17.99 -0.23
N TYR A 59 46.69 -17.67 0.82
CA TYR A 59 45.38 -17.00 0.69
C TYR A 59 45.30 -15.66 1.47
N THR A 60 45.15 -14.57 0.71
CA THR A 60 44.12 -13.49 0.73
C THR A 60 43.49 -12.92 2.02
N ALA A 61 43.72 -13.46 3.22
CA ALA A 61 42.96 -13.10 4.43
C ALA A 61 43.07 -11.62 4.85
N ALA A 62 44.25 -10.99 4.76
CA ALA A 62 44.40 -9.58 5.12
C ALA A 62 43.71 -8.61 4.15
N LEU A 63 43.74 -8.92 2.84
CA LEU A 63 43.04 -8.14 1.82
C LEU A 63 41.52 -8.29 1.92
N GLU A 64 41.06 -9.50 2.29
CA GLU A 64 39.66 -9.81 2.54
C GLU A 64 39.15 -9.08 3.80
N VAL A 65 39.89 -9.12 4.91
CA VAL A 65 39.56 -8.37 6.13
C VAL A 65 39.46 -6.87 5.86
N ARG A 66 40.41 -6.32 5.08
CA ARG A 66 40.40 -4.91 4.68
C ARG A 66 39.16 -4.55 3.84
N LEU A 67 38.79 -5.41 2.89
CA LEU A 67 37.59 -5.22 2.07
C LEU A 67 36.31 -5.31 2.93
N GLN A 68 36.20 -6.32 3.79
CA GLN A 68 35.06 -6.52 4.70
C GLN A 68 34.88 -5.33 5.65
N LEU A 69 35.97 -4.75 6.15
CA LEU A 69 35.87 -3.55 6.99
C LEU A 69 35.41 -2.33 6.19
N ALA A 70 35.92 -2.13 4.97
CA ALA A 70 35.44 -1.06 4.10
C ALA A 70 33.96 -1.22 3.74
N GLU A 71 33.50 -2.45 3.49
CA GLU A 71 32.08 -2.76 3.26
C GLU A 71 31.22 -2.47 4.49
N LYS A 72 31.71 -2.82 5.69
CA LYS A 72 31.05 -2.50 6.96
C LYS A 72 30.93 -0.99 7.17
N GLU A 73 32.00 -0.24 6.95
CA GLU A 73 31.97 1.23 7.07
C GLU A 73 31.04 1.86 6.02
N ALA A 74 31.11 1.42 4.77
CA ALA A 74 30.20 1.87 3.72
C ALA A 74 28.73 1.59 4.08
N ARG A 75 28.42 0.42 4.64
CA ARG A 75 27.09 0.10 5.15
C ARG A 75 26.64 1.06 6.26
N GLN A 76 27.52 1.37 7.21
CA GLN A 76 27.22 2.36 8.26
C GLN A 76 26.92 3.74 7.66
N ILE A 77 27.69 4.17 6.66
CA ILE A 77 27.50 5.45 5.97
C ILE A 77 26.18 5.49 5.20
N ILE A 78 25.84 4.41 4.48
CA ILE A 78 24.55 4.28 3.78
C ILE A 78 23.39 4.36 4.77
N LEU A 79 23.45 3.61 5.89
CA LEU A 79 22.39 3.60 6.90
C LEU A 79 22.26 4.97 7.59
N ALA A 80 23.37 5.61 7.92
CA ALA A 80 23.37 6.97 8.48
C ALA A 80 22.74 7.97 7.49
N TYR A 81 23.06 7.86 6.20
CA TYR A 81 22.48 8.69 5.16
C TYR A 81 20.97 8.51 5.03
N THR A 82 20.52 7.26 5.04
CA THR A 82 19.10 6.90 5.04
C THR A 82 18.37 7.45 6.26
N ALA A 83 19.01 7.43 7.43
CA ALA A 83 18.48 8.00 8.67
C ALA A 83 18.58 9.54 8.76
N GLY A 84 18.98 10.23 7.68
CA GLY A 84 19.05 11.70 7.64
C GLY A 84 20.35 12.31 8.18
N ALA A 85 21.39 11.52 8.41
CA ALA A 85 22.72 12.00 8.78
C ALA A 85 23.67 12.00 7.57
N THR A 86 24.83 12.65 7.68
CA THR A 86 25.88 12.57 6.66
C THR A 86 27.24 12.42 7.32
N LEU A 87 28.15 11.75 6.63
CA LEU A 87 29.52 11.56 7.10
C LEU A 87 30.21 12.93 7.22
N VAL A 88 30.78 13.20 8.39
CA VAL A 88 31.61 14.40 8.59
C VAL A 88 32.92 14.18 7.85
N THR A 89 33.30 15.11 6.97
CA THR A 89 34.53 15.01 6.19
C THR A 89 35.43 16.22 6.39
N SER A 90 36.74 16.01 6.31
CA SER A 90 37.77 17.05 6.33
C SER A 90 38.79 16.75 5.24
N GLY A 91 38.97 17.67 4.29
CA GLY A 91 39.78 17.44 3.10
C GLY A 91 39.26 16.29 2.20
N GLY A 92 37.95 16.01 2.23
CA GLY A 92 37.33 14.90 1.48
C GLY A 92 37.49 13.52 2.12
N LEU A 93 38.06 13.42 3.32
CA LEU A 93 38.26 12.16 4.05
C LEU A 93 37.41 12.13 5.32
N ALA A 94 37.04 10.94 5.79
CA ALA A 94 36.18 10.75 6.96
C ALA A 94 36.80 11.30 8.25
N VAL A 95 36.03 12.05 9.03
CA VAL A 95 36.40 12.45 10.39
C VAL A 95 36.04 11.33 11.37
N ARG A 96 36.93 11.07 12.32
CA ARG A 96 36.81 9.97 13.29
C ARG A 96 36.90 10.46 14.74
N THR A 97 36.29 9.71 15.65
CA THR A 97 36.33 9.96 17.10
C THR A 97 37.70 9.64 17.71
N GLY A 98 38.07 10.38 18.77
CA GLY A 98 39.35 10.22 19.49
C GLY A 98 40.47 11.10 18.94
N ALA A 99 41.53 11.31 19.75
CA ALA A 99 42.76 11.95 19.28
C ALA A 99 43.57 10.98 18.39
N ALA A 100 44.43 11.52 17.51
CA ALA A 100 45.36 10.71 16.73
C ALA A 100 46.23 9.85 17.67
N GLY A 101 46.25 8.53 17.44
CA GLY A 101 46.97 7.58 18.30
C GLY A 101 46.16 7.04 19.50
N CYS A 102 44.87 7.36 19.61
CA CYS A 102 44.03 6.80 20.67
C CYS A 102 43.90 5.27 20.54
N THR A 103 44.15 4.56 21.64
CA THR A 103 43.88 3.13 21.81
C THR A 103 42.53 2.93 22.52
N PRO A 104 41.67 2.00 22.08
CA PRO A 104 40.42 1.71 22.79
C PRO A 104 40.72 1.29 24.24
N PHE A 105 40.32 2.12 25.20
CA PHE A 105 40.42 1.79 26.63
C PHE A 105 39.09 2.17 27.30
N ASN A 106 38.54 1.23 28.07
CA ASN A 106 37.37 1.40 28.92
C ASN A 106 36.12 1.99 28.21
N GLY A 107 35.70 1.40 27.08
CA GLY A 107 34.47 1.77 26.39
C GLY A 107 34.55 3.04 25.52
N THR A 108 35.72 3.68 25.42
CA THR A 108 35.93 4.83 24.52
C THR A 108 36.01 4.36 23.07
N SER A 109 35.06 4.76 22.22
CA SER A 109 35.03 4.46 20.79
C SER A 109 36.04 5.33 20.04
N CYS A 110 37.30 4.92 19.97
CA CYS A 110 38.32 5.57 19.14
C CYS A 110 38.32 5.00 17.72
N GLY A 111 38.42 5.88 16.71
CA GLY A 111 38.42 5.52 15.30
C GLY A 111 37.03 5.29 14.68
N ALA A 112 35.93 5.56 15.40
CA ALA A 112 34.58 5.46 14.86
C ALA A 112 34.26 6.65 13.94
N LEU A 113 33.47 6.41 12.89
CA LEU A 113 33.02 7.45 11.96
C LEU A 113 32.15 8.48 12.69
N GLN A 114 32.37 9.76 12.40
CA GLN A 114 31.52 10.84 12.89
C GLN A 114 30.46 11.22 11.85
N PHE A 115 29.23 11.41 12.32
CA PHE A 115 28.10 11.81 11.50
C PHE A 115 27.50 13.10 12.05
N SER A 116 26.93 13.91 11.16
CA SER A 116 26.17 15.11 11.50
C SER A 116 24.78 15.04 10.87
N ALA A 117 23.78 15.63 11.52
CA ALA A 117 22.45 15.73 10.93
C ALA A 117 22.52 16.55 9.64
N ARG A 118 21.82 16.10 8.59
CA ARG A 118 21.76 16.84 7.34
C ARG A 118 20.90 18.10 7.52
N PRO A 119 21.26 19.23 6.89
CA PRO A 119 20.44 20.44 6.97
C PRO A 119 19.20 20.38 6.04
N TRP A 120 18.93 19.24 5.42
CA TRP A 120 17.84 19.03 4.46
C TRP A 120 17.30 17.60 4.56
N VAL A 121 15.99 17.46 4.33
CA VAL A 121 15.28 16.18 4.34
C VAL A 121 15.51 15.44 3.03
N LEU A 122 15.66 14.11 3.08
CA LEU A 122 15.74 13.31 1.86
C LEU A 122 14.46 13.51 1.02
N ALA A 123 14.62 13.95 -0.22
CA ALA A 123 13.51 14.16 -1.13
C ALA A 123 12.97 12.80 -1.60
N GLU A 124 11.96 12.31 -0.89
CA GLU A 124 11.16 11.19 -1.33
C GLU A 124 10.08 11.68 -2.30
N SER A 125 9.81 10.88 -3.32
CA SER A 125 8.67 11.02 -4.20
C SER A 125 7.83 9.76 -4.11
N THR A 126 6.53 9.91 -4.25
CA THR A 126 5.61 8.78 -4.14
C THR A 126 4.59 8.83 -5.25
N LEU A 127 4.31 7.64 -5.78
CA LEU A 127 3.17 7.36 -6.64
C LEU A 127 2.12 6.53 -5.88
N ALA A 128 2.40 6.22 -4.62
CA ALA A 128 1.60 5.34 -3.78
C ALA A 128 0.67 6.15 -2.89
N ALA A 129 -0.58 5.71 -2.80
CA ALA A 129 -1.48 6.15 -1.75
C ALA A 129 -1.01 5.60 -0.40
N PRO A 130 -1.00 6.41 0.68
CA PRO A 130 -0.70 5.92 2.01
C PRO A 130 -1.84 5.04 2.54
N GLY A 131 -1.50 4.01 3.31
CA GLY A 131 -2.44 3.20 4.07
C GLY A 131 -2.54 3.70 5.51
N VAL A 132 -3.75 3.86 6.05
CA VAL A 132 -3.96 4.25 7.45
C VAL A 132 -4.53 3.06 8.21
N VAL A 133 -3.72 2.47 9.08
CA VAL A 133 -4.16 1.39 9.96
C VAL A 133 -4.65 2.01 11.26
N THR A 134 -5.93 1.81 11.54
CA THR A 134 -6.57 2.21 12.80
C THR A 134 -6.66 1.02 13.76
N PRO A 135 -6.95 1.24 15.05
CA PRO A 135 -7.30 0.15 15.94
C PRO A 135 -8.47 -0.70 15.40
N PRO A 136 -8.57 -1.97 15.85
CA PRO A 136 -9.58 -2.91 15.33
C PRO A 136 -11.00 -2.37 15.41
N LEU A 137 -11.84 -2.78 14.46
CA LEU A 137 -13.23 -2.36 14.39
C LEU A 137 -14.06 -2.89 15.57
N GLU A 138 -15.11 -2.15 15.93
CA GLU A 138 -16.03 -2.54 17.00
C GLU A 138 -17.00 -3.65 16.55
N SER A 139 -17.33 -3.69 15.27
CA SER A 139 -18.04 -4.82 14.69
C SER A 139 -17.21 -6.10 14.82
N VAL A 140 -17.86 -7.19 15.21
CA VAL A 140 -17.21 -8.49 15.38
C VAL A 140 -17.49 -9.35 14.14
N PRO A 141 -16.51 -10.09 13.61
CA PRO A 141 -16.74 -11.06 12.54
C PRO A 141 -17.70 -12.17 12.99
N ALA A 142 -18.30 -12.86 12.01
CA ALA A 142 -19.20 -13.98 12.26
C ALA A 142 -18.44 -15.27 12.65
N THR A 143 -17.18 -15.38 12.21
CA THR A 143 -16.25 -16.48 12.50
C THR A 143 -15.10 -16.00 13.38
N HIS A 144 -14.51 -16.91 14.16
CA HIS A 144 -13.39 -16.62 15.09
C HIS A 144 -13.70 -15.47 16.06
N THR A 145 -14.96 -15.38 16.48
CA THR A 145 -15.55 -14.29 17.27
C THR A 145 -14.90 -14.12 18.62
N SER A 146 -14.59 -15.22 19.30
CA SER A 146 -13.91 -15.23 20.61
C SER A 146 -12.50 -14.64 20.51
N GLU A 147 -11.75 -15.07 19.49
CA GLU A 147 -10.40 -14.65 19.22
C GLU A 147 -10.36 -13.19 18.77
N TYR A 148 -11.36 -12.74 18.00
CA TYR A 148 -11.46 -11.33 17.60
C TYR A 148 -11.74 -10.43 18.80
N LYS A 149 -12.57 -10.87 19.75
CA LYS A 149 -12.78 -10.14 21.00
C LYS A 149 -11.49 -10.05 21.81
N LEU A 150 -10.68 -11.11 21.86
CA LEU A 150 -9.38 -11.07 22.52
C LEU A 150 -8.41 -10.09 21.82
N TYR A 151 -8.38 -10.11 20.49
CA TYR A 151 -7.63 -9.15 19.66
C TYR A 151 -8.03 -7.69 19.91
N ARG A 152 -9.33 -7.41 19.90
CA ARG A 152 -9.89 -6.07 20.07
C ARG A 152 -9.83 -5.57 21.52
N ASP A 153 -10.30 -6.37 22.46
CA ASP A 153 -10.56 -5.97 23.86
C ASP A 153 -9.52 -6.48 24.86
N GLY A 154 -8.74 -7.49 24.49
CA GLY A 154 -7.72 -8.06 25.36
C GLY A 154 -8.27 -9.04 26.39
N PRO A 155 -7.38 -9.75 27.10
CA PRO A 155 -7.77 -10.67 28.17
C PRO A 155 -8.44 -9.93 29.33
N ARG A 156 -9.53 -10.48 29.86
CA ARG A 156 -10.29 -9.92 30.99
C ARG A 156 -10.32 -10.90 32.17
N THR A 157 -10.20 -10.36 33.37
CA THR A 157 -10.42 -11.09 34.64
C THR A 157 -11.91 -11.40 34.82
N THR A 158 -12.25 -12.24 35.79
CA THR A 158 -13.66 -12.54 36.15
C THR A 158 -14.44 -11.29 36.57
N ALA A 159 -13.74 -10.25 37.06
CA ALA A 159 -14.33 -8.96 37.41
C ALA A 159 -14.55 -8.04 36.19
N GLY A 160 -14.25 -8.49 34.98
CA GLY A 160 -14.35 -7.70 33.75
C GLY A 160 -13.20 -6.70 33.53
N LEU A 161 -12.21 -6.68 34.43
CA LEU A 161 -11.03 -5.81 34.35
C LEU A 161 -9.99 -6.37 33.38
N ALA A 162 -9.19 -5.51 32.73
CA ALA A 162 -8.03 -5.92 31.95
C ALA A 162 -7.07 -6.79 32.78
N ALA A 163 -6.55 -7.86 32.16
CA ALA A 163 -5.69 -8.83 32.87
C ALA A 163 -4.27 -8.32 33.16
N ASP A 164 -3.81 -7.31 32.41
CA ASP A 164 -2.52 -6.64 32.63
C ASP A 164 -2.63 -5.12 32.38
N ASP A 165 -1.49 -4.44 32.43
CA ASP A 165 -1.34 -3.02 32.13
C ASP A 165 -0.98 -2.76 30.65
N GLY A 166 -1.18 -3.74 29.75
CA GLY A 166 -0.84 -3.63 28.34
C GLY A 166 0.62 -3.96 28.00
N THR A 167 1.50 -4.14 29.01
CA THR A 167 2.92 -4.43 28.77
C THR A 167 3.16 -5.80 28.13
N THR A 168 2.27 -6.77 28.35
CA THR A 168 2.37 -8.11 27.77
C THR A 168 1.32 -8.33 26.69
N SER A 169 0.06 -7.92 26.92
CA SER A 169 -1.05 -8.16 26.00
C SER A 169 -0.90 -7.45 24.65
N ILE A 170 -0.48 -6.17 24.62
CA ILE A 170 -0.37 -5.38 23.38
C ILE A 170 0.74 -5.92 22.46
N PRO A 171 1.97 -6.19 22.93
CA PRO A 171 3.00 -6.82 22.08
C PRO A 171 2.59 -8.20 21.53
N LEU A 172 1.70 -8.91 22.24
CA LEU A 172 1.14 -10.18 21.75
C LEU A 172 0.01 -9.97 20.72
N GLY A 173 -0.46 -8.75 20.51
CA GLY A 173 -1.54 -8.39 19.57
C GLY A 173 -2.94 -8.45 20.19
N PHE A 174 -3.07 -8.29 21.51
CA PHE A 174 -4.35 -8.32 22.21
C PHE A 174 -4.67 -6.97 22.84
N GLY A 175 -5.96 -6.64 22.97
CA GLY A 175 -6.40 -5.41 23.63
C GLY A 175 -6.19 -4.13 22.83
N LEU A 176 -6.23 -4.22 21.51
CA LEU A 176 -5.76 -3.14 20.65
C LEU A 176 -6.71 -1.92 20.57
N ARG A 177 -8.03 -2.12 20.66
CA ARG A 177 -8.98 -1.00 20.49
C ARG A 177 -9.20 -0.19 21.77
N ASN A 178 -9.37 -0.87 22.89
CA ASN A 178 -9.67 -0.19 24.15
C ASN A 178 -9.43 -1.16 25.32
N PRO A 179 -8.19 -1.32 25.79
CA PRO A 179 -7.95 -2.21 26.89
C PRO A 179 -8.48 -1.62 28.21
N ASP A 180 -8.80 -0.32 28.29
CA ASP A 180 -9.31 0.37 29.48
C ASP A 180 -10.84 0.63 29.50
N LYS A 181 -11.67 -0.33 29.03
CA LYS A 181 -13.13 -0.28 29.26
C LYS A 181 -13.53 -0.43 30.74
N ASP A 182 -12.57 -0.48 31.66
CA ASP A 182 -12.74 -0.78 33.08
C ASP A 182 -13.29 0.42 33.88
N GLY A 183 -13.36 1.61 33.28
CA GLY A 183 -14.11 2.76 33.80
C GLY A 183 -13.64 3.33 35.14
N THR A 184 -12.44 2.98 35.61
CA THR A 184 -11.98 3.30 36.98
C THR A 184 -10.93 4.41 37.07
N ASP A 185 -10.32 4.85 35.96
CA ASP A 185 -9.24 5.83 36.04
C ASP A 185 -9.44 7.00 35.05
N LEU A 186 -10.19 8.01 35.48
CA LEU A 186 -10.43 9.23 34.69
C LEU A 186 -9.16 10.06 34.46
N THR A 187 -8.03 9.72 35.10
CA THR A 187 -6.77 10.51 35.03
C THR A 187 -5.48 9.66 35.06
N GLY A 188 -5.54 8.34 34.88
CA GLY A 188 -4.48 7.38 35.23
C GLY A 188 -3.10 7.55 34.58
N THR A 189 -2.23 8.33 35.21
CA THR A 189 -0.80 8.46 34.87
C THR A 189 0.02 7.18 35.14
N GLY A 190 -0.55 6.18 35.82
CA GLY A 190 0.09 4.89 36.11
C GLY A 190 -0.10 3.80 35.03
N ARG A 191 -1.09 3.93 34.14
CA ARG A 191 -1.42 2.93 33.11
C ARG A 191 -1.26 3.50 31.68
N LEU A 192 -0.17 4.23 31.44
CA LEU A 192 0.11 4.89 30.15
C LEU A 192 0.23 3.90 28.97
N SER A 193 0.33 2.59 29.20
CA SER A 193 0.34 1.57 28.16
C SER A 193 -1.07 1.09 27.75
N LEU A 194 -2.13 1.42 28.50
CA LEU A 194 -3.52 0.95 28.25
C LEU A 194 -4.39 1.91 27.43
N LYS A 195 -3.79 2.87 26.75
CA LYS A 195 -4.51 3.64 25.74
C LYS A 195 -4.63 2.80 24.46
N PRO A 196 -5.66 3.03 23.60
CA PRO A 196 -5.75 2.37 22.29
C PRO A 196 -4.39 2.33 21.59
N VAL A 197 -4.08 1.30 20.81
CA VAL A 197 -2.87 1.35 19.95
C VAL A 197 -2.94 2.58 19.05
N MET A 198 -1.78 3.14 18.75
CA MET A 198 -1.68 4.25 17.83
C MET A 198 -2.23 3.88 16.45
N SER A 199 -2.92 4.83 15.81
CA SER A 199 -3.14 4.74 14.37
C SER A 199 -1.83 5.03 13.65
N VAL A 200 -1.55 4.28 12.59
CA VAL A 200 -0.28 4.38 11.84
C VAL A 200 -0.55 4.64 10.38
N VAL A 201 0.18 5.58 9.80
CA VAL A 201 0.22 5.84 8.37
C VAL A 201 1.41 5.09 7.79
N TYR A 202 1.13 4.11 6.95
CA TYR A 202 2.14 3.41 6.14
C TYR A 202 2.23 4.05 4.78
N HIS A 203 3.40 4.53 4.40
CA HIS A 203 3.60 5.20 3.12
C HIS A 203 4.80 4.62 2.38
N ALA A 204 4.52 3.94 1.26
CA ALA A 204 5.56 3.53 0.34
C ALA A 204 6.06 4.73 -0.47
N THR A 205 7.37 4.90 -0.51
CA THR A 205 8.04 5.94 -1.31
C THR A 205 9.08 5.31 -2.22
N ASN A 206 9.58 6.09 -3.18
CA ASN A 206 10.71 5.73 -4.01
C ASN A 206 11.98 5.34 -3.23
N GLY A 207 12.06 5.57 -1.92
CA GLY A 207 13.09 5.03 -1.02
C GLY A 207 12.62 3.77 -0.28
N MET A 208 11.74 3.93 0.69
CA MET A 208 11.36 2.84 1.60
C MET A 208 9.91 2.93 2.06
N LEU A 209 9.49 1.96 2.89
CA LEU A 209 8.15 1.89 3.42
C LEU A 209 8.25 2.53 4.80
N HIS A 210 7.67 3.71 4.93
CA HIS A 210 7.73 4.47 6.17
C HIS A 210 6.47 4.19 6.98
N ALA A 211 6.65 4.07 8.30
CA ALA A 211 5.58 4.04 9.27
C ALA A 211 5.60 5.34 10.07
N PHE A 212 4.56 6.14 9.92
CA PHE A 212 4.38 7.37 10.67
C PHE A 212 3.25 7.22 11.66
N ARG A 213 3.40 7.82 12.83
CA ARG A 213 2.30 7.97 13.75
C ARG A 213 1.20 8.87 13.16
N ALA A 214 -0.05 8.42 13.19
CA ALA A 214 -1.18 9.24 12.78
C ALA A 214 -1.70 10.10 13.96
N GLY A 215 -1.61 11.43 13.81
CA GLY A 215 -2.38 12.42 14.57
C GLY A 215 -1.66 13.13 15.73
N PRO A 216 -1.97 14.42 15.98
CA PRO A 216 -1.58 15.14 17.20
C PRO A 216 -2.43 14.71 18.41
N CYS A 217 -1.98 15.01 19.62
CA CYS A 217 -2.91 15.10 20.76
C CYS A 217 -4.00 16.13 20.44
N SER A 218 -5.23 15.89 20.88
CA SER A 218 -6.33 16.86 20.81
C SER A 218 -5.92 18.23 21.37
N THR A 219 -5.84 19.26 20.53
CA THR A 219 -5.70 20.65 20.96
C THR A 219 -7.04 21.18 21.40
N SER A 220 -7.44 20.92 22.65
CA SER A 220 -8.50 21.72 23.27
C SER A 220 -7.97 23.14 23.50
N PRO A 221 -8.71 24.20 23.09
CA PRO A 221 -8.26 25.58 23.23
C PRO A 221 -8.10 26.05 24.69
N THR A 222 -8.48 25.22 25.68
CA THR A 222 -8.42 25.57 27.10
C THR A 222 -7.47 24.71 27.93
N ASN A 223 -6.75 23.74 27.33
CA ASN A 223 -5.73 22.97 28.04
C ASN A 223 -4.66 22.43 27.07
N THR A 224 -3.58 23.18 26.91
CA THR A 224 -2.42 22.87 26.05
C THR A 224 -1.42 21.98 26.77
N THR A 225 -1.79 20.73 27.03
CA THR A 225 -0.82 19.70 27.43
C THR A 225 -1.23 18.35 26.87
N CYS A 226 -0.45 17.81 25.93
CA CYS A 226 -0.18 16.37 25.98
C CYS A 226 0.36 16.08 27.39
N LEU A 227 0.09 14.91 27.96
CA LEU A 227 0.23 14.60 29.40
C LEU A 227 1.59 14.89 30.08
N ASP A 228 2.58 15.48 29.41
CA ASP A 228 3.89 15.95 29.92
C ASP A 228 4.28 17.40 29.56
N GLY A 229 3.44 18.20 28.91
CA GLY A 229 3.79 19.57 28.54
C GLY A 229 4.82 19.70 27.40
N THR A 230 5.03 18.63 26.62
CA THR A 230 5.76 18.72 25.34
C THR A 230 4.78 18.90 24.16
N ASP A 231 5.20 19.71 23.18
CA ASP A 231 4.48 19.96 21.93
C ASP A 231 4.54 18.72 21.01
N GLU A 232 3.81 17.66 21.37
CA GLU A 232 3.67 16.45 20.55
C GLU A 232 2.64 16.67 19.42
N LYS A 233 3.07 16.53 18.16
CA LYS A 233 2.31 16.99 16.98
C LYS A 233 1.88 15.87 16.03
N GLY A 234 2.31 14.63 16.25
CA GLY A 234 2.05 13.53 15.33
C GLY A 234 2.91 13.63 14.07
N GLY A 235 2.96 12.54 13.29
CA GLY A 235 3.77 12.46 12.08
C GLY A 235 5.23 12.10 12.32
N GLU A 236 5.59 11.70 13.54
CA GLU A 236 6.90 11.13 13.85
C GLU A 236 7.07 9.79 13.13
N GLU A 237 8.23 9.60 12.52
CA GLU A 237 8.61 8.34 11.88
C GLU A 237 9.01 7.32 12.93
N MET A 238 8.37 6.15 12.89
CA MET A 238 8.58 5.08 13.86
C MET A 238 9.64 4.11 13.39
N TRP A 239 9.52 3.67 12.14
CA TRP A 239 10.41 2.74 11.48
C TRP A 239 10.27 2.86 9.97
N ALA A 240 11.27 2.34 9.28
CA ALA A 240 11.25 2.18 7.83
C ALA A 240 11.66 0.77 7.43
N PHE A 241 11.04 0.24 6.37
CA PHE A 241 11.32 -1.10 5.85
C PHE A 241 11.83 -1.03 4.40
N VAL A 242 12.96 -1.69 4.15
CA VAL A 242 13.55 -1.83 2.81
C VAL A 242 13.49 -3.31 2.41
N PRO A 243 12.75 -3.67 1.35
CA PRO A 243 12.76 -5.03 0.83
C PRO A 243 14.17 -5.46 0.40
N PHE A 244 14.48 -6.74 0.55
CA PHE A 244 15.82 -7.25 0.29
C PHE A 244 16.32 -6.96 -1.14
N ASP A 245 15.46 -7.17 -2.15
CA ASP A 245 15.73 -6.88 -3.56
C ASP A 245 16.01 -5.41 -3.86
N GLN A 246 15.64 -4.52 -2.93
CA GLN A 246 15.81 -3.08 -3.04
C GLN A 246 17.07 -2.57 -2.32
N LEU A 247 17.73 -3.37 -1.49
CA LEU A 247 18.92 -2.93 -0.72
C LEU A 247 20.03 -2.38 -1.62
N GLN A 248 20.20 -2.95 -2.82
CA GLN A 248 21.19 -2.49 -3.81
C GLN A 248 20.94 -1.07 -4.32
N ASN A 249 19.69 -0.58 -4.26
CA ASN A 249 19.31 0.74 -4.73
C ASN A 249 19.63 1.85 -3.71
N LEU A 250 19.82 1.51 -2.43
CA LEU A 250 20.14 2.48 -1.37
C LEU A 250 21.40 3.30 -1.67
N LYS A 251 22.41 2.69 -2.30
CA LYS A 251 23.63 3.41 -2.71
C LYS A 251 23.37 4.48 -3.76
N GLU A 252 22.42 4.25 -4.66
CA GLU A 252 22.05 5.21 -5.70
C GLU A 252 21.20 6.33 -5.11
N ARG A 253 20.37 6.04 -4.09
CA ARG A 253 19.61 7.04 -3.32
C ARG A 253 20.50 8.01 -2.52
N MET A 254 21.77 7.67 -2.28
CA MET A 254 22.75 8.61 -1.71
C MET A 254 23.16 9.74 -2.65
N LYS A 255 22.90 9.59 -3.95
CA LYS A 255 23.28 10.58 -4.97
C LYS A 255 22.13 11.55 -5.22
N THR A 256 22.46 12.77 -5.63
CA THR A 256 21.47 13.74 -6.08
C THR A 256 20.63 13.15 -7.22
N GLN A 257 19.31 13.16 -7.03
CA GLN A 257 18.36 12.64 -8.02
C GLN A 257 17.81 13.78 -8.86
N ALA A 258 17.81 13.60 -10.19
CA ALA A 258 17.00 14.43 -11.09
C ALA A 258 15.65 13.76 -11.33
N ARG A 259 14.77 14.39 -12.14
CA ARG A 259 13.56 13.70 -12.65
C ARG A 259 13.92 12.53 -13.56
N ASP A 260 15.06 12.65 -14.24
CA ASP A 260 15.67 11.65 -15.08
C ASP A 260 17.21 11.84 -15.00
N PRO A 261 17.98 10.90 -14.43
CA PRO A 261 17.57 9.60 -13.90
C PRO A 261 16.98 9.71 -12.48
N HIS A 262 15.91 8.95 -12.22
CA HIS A 262 15.30 8.83 -10.90
C HIS A 262 15.21 7.36 -10.46
N THR A 263 15.84 7.02 -9.34
CA THR A 263 15.77 5.66 -8.79
C THR A 263 14.51 5.49 -7.94
N TYR A 264 13.63 4.58 -8.36
CA TYR A 264 12.47 4.13 -7.60
C TYR A 264 12.75 2.78 -6.95
N MET A 265 12.50 2.69 -5.64
CA MET A 265 12.58 1.43 -4.89
C MET A 265 11.19 0.86 -4.64
N MET A 266 10.29 1.68 -4.11
CA MET A 266 8.88 1.35 -3.99
C MET A 266 8.02 2.47 -4.57
N ALA A 267 6.94 2.08 -5.24
CA ALA A 267 6.04 3.03 -5.87
C ALA A 267 4.62 2.48 -5.99
N SER A 268 4.31 1.41 -5.26
CA SER A 268 2.97 0.82 -5.20
C SER A 268 2.29 1.23 -3.89
N PRO A 269 0.98 1.54 -3.92
CA PRO A 269 0.14 1.59 -2.73
C PRO A 269 0.28 0.35 -1.87
N VAL A 270 0.10 0.53 -0.56
CA VAL A 270 0.06 -0.55 0.43
C VAL A 270 -1.38 -1.00 0.66
N ARG A 271 -1.56 -2.27 1.03
CA ARG A 271 -2.84 -2.84 1.44
C ARG A 271 -2.70 -3.52 2.77
N PHE A 272 -3.76 -3.54 3.56
CA PHE A 272 -3.76 -4.23 4.83
C PHE A 272 -5.13 -4.82 5.11
N ALA A 273 -5.16 -5.86 5.94
CA ALA A 273 -6.38 -6.46 6.44
C ALA A 273 -6.15 -7.07 7.82
N ASP A 274 -7.19 -7.06 8.65
CA ASP A 274 -7.25 -7.92 9.82
C ASP A 274 -7.57 -9.34 9.37
N VAL A 275 -6.71 -10.30 9.74
CA VAL A 275 -6.78 -11.70 9.31
C VAL A 275 -6.62 -12.65 10.47
N PHE A 276 -7.28 -13.80 10.39
CA PHE A 276 -7.15 -14.86 11.37
C PHE A 276 -5.99 -15.79 10.99
N VAL A 277 -5.06 -15.96 11.92
CA VAL A 277 -3.92 -16.88 11.81
C VAL A 277 -4.27 -18.15 12.59
N PRO A 278 -4.56 -19.28 11.91
CA PRO A 278 -4.87 -20.52 12.59
C PRO A 278 -3.64 -21.09 13.29
N GLY A 279 -3.86 -21.74 14.42
CA GLY A 279 -2.81 -22.34 15.24
C GLY A 279 -3.19 -22.29 16.71
N ASN A 280 -3.38 -23.45 17.32
CA ASN A 280 -3.71 -23.54 18.74
C ASN A 280 -2.69 -22.77 19.57
N PHE A 281 -3.17 -21.85 20.42
CA PHE A 281 -2.32 -21.10 21.32
C PHE A 281 -2.84 -21.19 22.75
N SER A 282 -1.93 -21.06 23.71
CA SER A 282 -2.24 -20.88 25.13
C SER A 282 -1.18 -19.98 25.75
N ARG A 283 -1.61 -18.92 26.44
CA ARG A 283 -0.75 -17.91 27.07
C ARG A 283 -1.36 -17.42 28.37
N THR A 284 -0.53 -17.25 29.39
CA THR A 284 -0.93 -16.62 30.66
C THR A 284 -0.51 -15.15 30.64
N ILE A 285 -1.47 -14.25 30.84
CA ILE A 285 -1.30 -12.79 30.86
C ILE A 285 -1.87 -12.29 32.19
N GLY A 286 -0.99 -11.75 33.04
CA GLY A 286 -1.34 -11.48 34.44
C GLY A 286 -1.83 -12.76 35.13
N SER A 287 -3.03 -12.71 35.71
CA SER A 287 -3.68 -13.87 36.35
C SER A 287 -4.60 -14.67 35.42
N VAL A 288 -4.70 -14.32 34.14
CA VAL A 288 -5.65 -14.90 33.19
C VAL A 288 -4.91 -15.76 32.17
N THR A 289 -5.38 -17.00 31.97
CA THR A 289 -4.90 -17.84 30.87
C THR A 289 -5.89 -17.79 29.71
N VAL A 290 -5.41 -17.38 28.54
CA VAL A 290 -6.17 -17.35 27.29
C VAL A 290 -5.67 -18.42 26.35
N SER A 291 -6.61 -19.06 25.66
CA SER A 291 -6.33 -20.06 24.63
C SER A 291 -7.38 -19.99 23.54
N GLY A 292 -7.06 -20.49 22.35
CA GLY A 292 -7.96 -20.49 21.21
C GLY A 292 -7.34 -21.23 20.02
N ALA A 293 -8.11 -21.34 18.94
CA ALA A 293 -7.70 -22.07 17.74
C ALA A 293 -6.77 -21.27 16.81
N GLY A 294 -6.48 -20.02 17.17
CA GLY A 294 -5.67 -19.09 16.40
C GLY A 294 -5.73 -17.68 16.96
N VAL A 295 -5.13 -16.73 16.26
CA VAL A 295 -5.06 -15.32 16.68
C VAL A 295 -5.36 -14.40 15.50
N TRP A 296 -5.98 -13.25 15.76
CA TRP A 296 -6.13 -12.21 14.75
C TRP A 296 -4.89 -11.33 14.67
N ARG A 297 -4.54 -10.91 13.46
CA ARG A 297 -3.39 -10.06 13.12
C ARG A 297 -3.78 -9.03 12.08
N THR A 298 -3.12 -7.87 12.06
CA THR A 298 -3.15 -6.96 10.91
C THR A 298 -1.96 -7.26 10.01
N VAL A 299 -2.22 -7.72 8.80
CA VAL A 299 -1.19 -8.01 7.80
C VAL A 299 -1.23 -6.94 6.73
N LEU A 300 -0.06 -6.37 6.43
CA LEU A 300 0.17 -5.38 5.38
C LEU A 300 0.92 -6.02 4.21
N VAL A 301 0.47 -5.83 2.99
CA VAL A 301 1.05 -6.35 1.75
C VAL A 301 1.27 -5.22 0.72
N PHE A 302 2.39 -5.25 0.02
CA PHE A 302 2.75 -4.22 -0.95
C PHE A 302 3.71 -4.72 -2.03
N GLY A 303 3.58 -4.13 -3.22
CA GLY A 303 4.49 -4.31 -4.34
C GLY A 303 5.60 -3.25 -4.37
N ARG A 304 6.49 -3.34 -5.35
CA ARG A 304 7.52 -2.33 -5.63
C ARG A 304 7.06 -1.30 -6.67
N GLY A 305 5.95 -1.54 -7.40
CA GLY A 305 5.54 -0.66 -8.51
C GLY A 305 6.61 -0.62 -9.59
N ILE A 306 6.98 0.59 -10.07
CA ILE A 306 8.08 0.77 -11.03
C ILE A 306 9.46 0.35 -10.47
N GLY A 307 9.63 0.25 -9.15
CA GLY A 307 10.89 -0.15 -8.53
C GLY A 307 11.22 -1.64 -8.61
N GLY A 308 10.28 -2.50 -9.02
CA GLY A 308 10.53 -3.93 -9.12
C GLY A 308 9.29 -4.83 -9.20
N LYS A 309 9.54 -6.14 -9.16
CA LYS A 309 8.58 -7.16 -9.59
C LYS A 309 8.00 -8.06 -8.49
N TYR A 310 8.23 -7.72 -7.22
CA TYR A 310 7.93 -8.64 -6.12
C TYR A 310 6.93 -8.06 -5.12
N TYR A 311 6.34 -8.94 -4.31
CA TYR A 311 5.47 -8.57 -3.20
C TYR A 311 6.09 -8.96 -1.87
N THR A 312 5.80 -8.17 -0.83
CA THR A 312 6.19 -8.43 0.55
C THR A 312 4.99 -8.26 1.45
N ALA A 313 4.88 -9.15 2.45
CA ALA A 313 3.92 -9.01 3.53
C ALA A 313 4.61 -8.86 4.88
N LEU A 314 4.04 -8.00 5.73
CA LEU A 314 4.48 -7.67 7.07
C LEU A 314 3.30 -7.84 8.04
N ASP A 315 3.53 -8.41 9.21
CA ASP A 315 2.62 -8.28 10.34
C ASP A 315 2.90 -6.95 11.04
N VAL A 316 1.87 -6.11 11.09
CA VAL A 316 1.87 -4.75 11.64
C VAL A 316 0.87 -4.60 12.79
N THR A 317 0.48 -5.72 13.41
CA THR A 317 -0.59 -5.80 14.42
C THR A 317 -0.40 -4.87 15.60
N ALA A 318 0.83 -4.79 16.12
CA ALA A 318 1.12 -4.12 17.39
C ALA A 318 2.17 -3.02 17.17
N PRO A 319 1.80 -1.87 16.58
CA PRO A 319 2.75 -0.83 16.22
C PRO A 319 3.43 -0.17 17.44
N GLY A 320 2.82 -0.26 18.62
CA GLY A 320 3.33 0.33 19.86
C GLY A 320 2.25 1.13 20.60
N PRO A 321 2.51 1.57 21.85
CA PRO A 321 1.55 2.32 22.63
C PRO A 321 1.29 3.72 22.05
N PHE A 322 0.07 4.24 22.19
CA PHE A 322 -0.31 5.60 21.75
C PHE A 322 0.29 6.75 22.61
N THR A 323 0.96 6.44 23.72
CA THR A 323 1.48 7.44 24.66
C THR A 323 2.86 7.97 24.28
N GLN A 324 3.49 8.77 25.15
CA GLN A 324 4.85 9.31 24.98
C GLN A 324 5.93 8.23 24.75
N LYS A 325 5.64 6.97 25.06
CA LYS A 325 6.46 5.81 24.67
C LYS A 325 6.24 5.37 23.21
N SER A 326 5.58 6.16 22.37
CA SER A 326 5.32 5.81 20.96
C SER A 326 6.59 5.65 20.13
N LEU A 327 7.71 6.25 20.54
CA LEU A 327 9.04 5.98 19.97
C LEU A 327 9.62 4.62 20.38
N ALA A 328 9.05 3.95 21.39
CA ALA A 328 9.28 2.53 21.68
C ALA A 328 8.35 1.64 20.81
N ALA A 329 8.26 1.98 19.52
CA ALA A 329 7.51 1.24 18.51
C ALA A 329 8.09 -0.16 18.34
N ALA A 330 7.24 -1.15 18.11
CA ALA A 330 7.71 -2.47 17.70
C ALA A 330 7.94 -2.46 16.17
N PRO A 331 9.11 -2.92 15.68
CA PRO A 331 9.29 -3.11 14.26
C PRO A 331 8.31 -4.19 13.74
N PRO A 332 7.92 -4.12 12.46
CA PRO A 332 7.03 -5.09 11.87
C PRO A 332 7.71 -6.46 11.80
N ILE A 333 6.92 -7.54 11.75
CA ILE A 333 7.45 -8.89 11.54
C ILE A 333 7.32 -9.21 10.04
N PRO A 334 8.43 -9.42 9.31
CA PRO A 334 8.35 -9.87 7.91
C PRO A 334 7.76 -11.28 7.84
N LEU A 335 6.68 -11.44 7.08
CA LEU A 335 6.04 -12.75 6.87
C LEU A 335 6.67 -13.46 5.68
N TRP A 336 6.77 -12.76 4.54
CA TRP A 336 7.35 -13.30 3.32
C TRP A 336 7.71 -12.19 2.32
N SER A 337 8.60 -12.51 1.39
CA SER A 337 8.91 -11.70 0.21
C SER A 337 9.04 -12.62 -1.00
N ARG A 338 7.98 -12.73 -1.80
CA ARG A 338 7.82 -13.76 -2.84
C ARG A 338 8.12 -13.24 -4.24
N GLY A 339 8.54 -14.16 -5.10
CA GLY A 339 9.02 -13.90 -6.46
C GLY A 339 10.47 -13.42 -6.53
N ASN A 340 11.02 -12.91 -5.44
CA ASN A 340 12.44 -12.68 -5.31
C ASN A 340 13.19 -14.02 -5.50
N PRO A 341 14.32 -14.07 -6.26
CA PRO A 341 15.16 -15.28 -6.39
C PRO A 341 15.80 -15.76 -5.08
N ASP A 342 15.35 -15.25 -3.93
CA ASP A 342 15.72 -15.77 -2.62
C ASP A 342 14.95 -17.07 -2.33
N THR A 343 15.68 -18.00 -1.75
CA THR A 343 15.50 -19.43 -1.89
C THR A 343 15.39 -20.03 -0.49
N VAL A 344 14.35 -20.82 -0.20
CA VAL A 344 14.13 -21.57 1.06
C VAL A 344 14.71 -20.91 2.32
N ASP A 345 13.85 -20.26 3.10
CA ASP A 345 14.14 -19.87 4.48
C ASP A 345 15.13 -18.71 4.67
N GLY A 346 15.40 -17.92 3.62
CA GLY A 346 16.22 -16.71 3.73
C GLY A 346 17.60 -17.02 4.30
N LEU A 347 18.35 -17.93 3.64
CA LEU A 347 19.76 -18.26 3.92
C LEU A 347 20.66 -18.09 2.69
N ALA A 348 21.90 -17.63 2.91
CA ALA A 348 22.88 -17.32 1.86
C ALA A 348 23.48 -18.59 1.35
N GLY A 349 22.98 -19.02 0.18
CA GLY A 349 23.35 -20.28 -0.42
C GLY A 349 22.35 -21.41 -0.12
N GLY A 350 21.13 -21.10 0.32
CA GLY A 350 20.03 -22.04 0.23
C GLY A 350 19.81 -22.46 -1.22
N THR A 351 19.45 -23.72 -1.44
CA THR A 351 18.98 -24.17 -2.74
C THR A 351 17.75 -23.35 -3.12
N ALA A 352 17.70 -22.78 -4.35
CA ALA A 352 16.48 -22.27 -4.99
C ALA A 352 15.27 -23.08 -4.53
N ASN A 353 14.28 -22.39 -3.91
CA ASN A 353 13.09 -22.95 -3.27
C ASN A 353 12.94 -24.45 -3.55
N ASN A 354 13.60 -25.32 -2.77
CA ASN A 354 13.72 -26.77 -2.99
C ASN A 354 13.52 -27.19 -4.46
N THR A 355 14.51 -26.98 -5.33
CA THR A 355 14.51 -27.49 -6.71
C THR A 355 14.38 -29.01 -6.80
N THR A 356 14.41 -29.72 -5.67
CA THR A 356 14.26 -31.17 -5.58
C THR A 356 12.81 -31.63 -5.41
N SER A 357 11.82 -30.74 -5.37
CA SER A 357 10.40 -31.13 -5.51
C SER A 357 9.53 -29.97 -6.02
N GLY A 358 9.44 -29.82 -7.34
CA GLY A 358 8.32 -29.13 -8.02
C GLY A 358 8.02 -27.70 -7.55
N ASN A 359 8.99 -26.78 -7.60
CA ASN A 359 8.78 -25.35 -7.31
C ASN A 359 7.89 -24.66 -8.36
N THR A 360 6.59 -24.97 -8.35
CA THR A 360 5.56 -24.31 -9.16
C THR A 360 5.56 -22.81 -8.92
N ASP A 361 5.69 -22.38 -7.66
CA ASP A 361 5.52 -20.99 -7.26
C ASP A 361 6.58 -20.08 -7.87
N GLY A 362 7.85 -20.47 -7.82
CA GLY A 362 8.94 -19.68 -8.40
C GLY A 362 8.79 -19.48 -9.91
N THR A 363 8.37 -20.50 -10.64
CA THR A 363 8.15 -20.39 -12.10
C THR A 363 6.99 -19.47 -12.45
N GLN A 364 5.93 -19.45 -11.65
CA GLN A 364 4.81 -18.54 -11.87
C GLN A 364 5.16 -17.12 -11.45
N TYR A 365 5.87 -16.93 -10.33
CA TYR A 365 6.31 -15.60 -9.90
C TYR A 365 7.29 -14.94 -10.87
N ALA A 366 7.99 -15.70 -11.71
CA ALA A 366 8.80 -15.16 -12.81
C ALA A 366 7.96 -14.38 -13.85
N LYS A 367 6.63 -14.54 -13.86
CA LYS A 367 5.71 -13.80 -14.72
C LYS A 367 5.24 -12.47 -14.12
N LEU A 368 5.67 -12.16 -12.88
CA LEU A 368 5.43 -10.84 -12.31
C LEU A 368 6.26 -9.78 -13.05
N GLY A 369 5.61 -8.70 -13.45
CA GLY A 369 6.23 -7.48 -13.95
C GLY A 369 6.30 -6.42 -12.87
N GLN A 370 6.41 -5.15 -13.26
CA GLN A 370 6.32 -4.01 -12.33
C GLN A 370 4.99 -4.05 -11.59
N THR A 371 5.04 -4.21 -10.28
CA THR A 371 3.88 -4.55 -9.42
C THR A 371 2.99 -3.33 -9.13
N TRP A 372 2.34 -2.81 -10.18
CA TRP A 372 1.38 -1.69 -10.10
C TRP A 372 0.00 -2.11 -9.59
N SER A 373 -0.36 -3.39 -9.78
CA SER A 373 -1.60 -3.94 -9.26
C SER A 373 -1.57 -3.96 -7.74
N VAL A 374 -2.47 -3.20 -7.14
CA VAL A 374 -2.60 -3.13 -5.70
C VAL A 374 -3.38 -4.36 -5.23
N PRO A 375 -2.83 -5.23 -4.34
CA PRO A 375 -3.51 -6.46 -3.96
C PRO A 375 -4.89 -6.24 -3.32
N ALA A 376 -5.80 -7.19 -3.50
CA ALA A 376 -7.05 -7.24 -2.75
C ALA A 376 -7.02 -8.44 -1.80
N VAL A 377 -7.47 -8.24 -0.56
CA VAL A 377 -7.53 -9.32 0.44
C VAL A 377 -8.98 -9.69 0.69
N ALA A 378 -9.28 -10.99 0.67
CA ALA A 378 -10.63 -11.50 0.90
C ALA A 378 -10.64 -12.63 1.93
N PHE A 379 -11.74 -12.68 2.70
CA PHE A 379 -12.11 -13.86 3.48
C PHE A 379 -12.89 -14.82 2.56
N VAL A 380 -12.41 -16.05 2.40
CA VAL A 380 -12.91 -17.04 1.44
C VAL A 380 -13.04 -18.41 2.08
N SER A 381 -13.64 -19.36 1.36
CA SER A 381 -13.77 -20.76 1.80
C SER A 381 -12.41 -21.45 1.78
N ALA A 382 -11.96 -21.98 2.93
CA ALA A 382 -10.67 -22.66 3.04
C ALA A 382 -10.55 -23.86 2.09
N GLY A 383 -11.57 -24.72 2.07
CA GLY A 383 -11.52 -25.97 1.28
C GLY A 383 -11.37 -25.75 -0.23
N ASP A 384 -11.77 -24.59 -0.73
CA ASP A 384 -11.65 -24.24 -2.16
C ASP A 384 -10.31 -23.55 -2.48
N ASN A 385 -9.54 -23.18 -1.45
CA ASN A 385 -8.33 -22.38 -1.55
C ASN A 385 -7.19 -23.12 -0.82
N ILE A 386 -6.69 -24.18 -1.44
CA ILE A 386 -5.61 -25.02 -0.90
C ILE A 386 -4.25 -24.65 -1.48
N THR A 387 -3.20 -24.86 -0.70
CA THR A 387 -1.81 -24.79 -1.18
C THR A 387 -1.10 -26.10 -0.86
N ALA A 388 0.07 -26.34 -1.46
CA ALA A 388 0.88 -27.51 -1.14
C ALA A 388 1.26 -27.59 0.35
N ARG A 389 1.48 -26.44 1.01
CA ARG A 389 1.85 -26.36 2.43
C ARG A 389 0.65 -26.26 3.36
N THR A 390 -0.52 -25.90 2.86
CA THR A 390 -1.77 -25.88 3.62
C THR A 390 -2.86 -26.68 2.89
N PRO A 391 -2.77 -28.02 2.88
CA PRO A 391 -3.77 -28.87 2.23
C PRO A 391 -5.16 -28.77 2.85
N GLY A 392 -5.25 -28.32 4.11
CA GLY A 392 -6.51 -28.04 4.81
C GLY A 392 -7.20 -26.74 4.38
N GLY A 393 -6.55 -25.95 3.51
CA GLY A 393 -7.08 -24.71 2.98
C GLY A 393 -6.72 -23.45 3.78
N VAL A 394 -6.84 -22.30 3.13
CA VAL A 394 -6.60 -20.98 3.73
C VAL A 394 -7.83 -20.08 3.63
N GLU A 395 -8.11 -19.33 4.69
CA GLU A 395 -9.31 -18.49 4.76
C GLU A 395 -9.09 -17.04 4.30
N PHE A 396 -7.83 -16.58 4.25
CA PHE A 396 -7.47 -15.23 3.85
C PHE A 396 -6.54 -15.27 2.65
N VAL A 397 -7.02 -14.71 1.54
CA VAL A 397 -6.37 -14.82 0.24
C VAL A 397 -6.09 -13.43 -0.32
N ALA A 398 -4.90 -13.27 -0.91
CA ALA A 398 -4.51 -12.09 -1.64
C ALA A 398 -4.64 -12.33 -3.15
N TYR A 399 -5.29 -11.40 -3.84
CA TYR A 399 -5.46 -11.38 -5.29
C TYR A 399 -4.67 -10.23 -5.88
N THR A 400 -3.91 -10.47 -6.94
CA THR A 400 -3.18 -9.39 -7.63
C THR A 400 -2.90 -9.69 -9.09
N GLY A 401 -2.80 -8.65 -9.91
CA GLY A 401 -2.27 -8.72 -11.26
C GLY A 401 -0.73 -8.71 -11.30
N SER A 402 -0.17 -9.21 -12.39
CA SER A 402 1.29 -9.20 -12.63
C SER A 402 1.86 -7.81 -12.88
N GLY A 403 1.04 -6.83 -13.23
CA GLY A 403 1.52 -5.49 -13.54
C GLY A 403 2.08 -5.33 -14.97
N TYR A 404 3.01 -4.40 -15.19
CA TYR A 404 3.63 -4.18 -16.51
C TYR A 404 4.85 -5.07 -16.72
N GLY A 405 4.93 -5.78 -17.84
CA GLY A 405 6.18 -6.39 -18.28
C GLY A 405 7.28 -5.34 -18.48
N SER A 406 8.55 -5.74 -18.33
CA SER A 406 9.66 -4.79 -18.49
C SER A 406 10.93 -5.39 -19.11
N GLY A 407 11.61 -4.56 -19.90
CA GLY A 407 12.88 -4.91 -20.55
C GLY A 407 12.73 -6.07 -21.53
N SER A 408 13.73 -6.94 -21.59
CA SER A 408 13.74 -8.12 -22.46
C SER A 408 12.67 -9.17 -22.14
N ASN A 409 12.01 -9.07 -20.98
CA ASN A 409 11.01 -10.02 -20.51
C ASN A 409 9.57 -9.52 -20.69
N ALA A 410 9.36 -8.35 -21.33
CA ALA A 410 8.05 -7.72 -21.40
C ALA A 410 6.95 -8.65 -21.96
N ALA A 411 7.29 -9.51 -22.93
CA ALA A 411 6.35 -10.46 -23.53
C ALA A 411 6.00 -11.68 -22.65
N ALA A 412 6.78 -11.96 -21.60
CA ALA A 412 6.58 -13.10 -20.69
C ALA A 412 5.99 -12.68 -19.32
N GLU A 413 5.79 -11.39 -19.11
CA GLU A 413 5.32 -10.78 -17.87
C GLU A 413 4.03 -9.99 -18.14
N GLY A 414 3.24 -9.76 -17.10
CA GLY A 414 2.13 -8.79 -17.15
C GLY A 414 0.76 -9.34 -17.55
N THR A 415 0.65 -10.58 -18.02
CA THR A 415 -0.62 -11.22 -18.38
C THR A 415 -1.19 -12.18 -17.34
N THR A 416 -0.47 -12.39 -16.23
CA THR A 416 -0.82 -13.40 -15.22
C THR A 416 -1.49 -12.78 -14.00
N PHE A 417 -2.63 -13.34 -13.60
CA PHE A 417 -3.33 -13.04 -12.37
C PHE A 417 -2.94 -14.06 -11.29
N PHE A 418 -2.69 -13.60 -10.07
CA PHE A 418 -2.20 -14.42 -8.96
C PHE A 418 -3.21 -14.48 -7.83
N THR A 419 -3.41 -15.69 -7.31
CA THR A 419 -4.15 -15.97 -6.09
C THR A 419 -3.20 -16.60 -5.08
N MET A 420 -2.98 -15.92 -3.97
CA MET A 420 -1.95 -16.25 -2.98
C MET A 420 -2.53 -16.43 -1.58
N ASP A 421 -1.99 -17.37 -0.83
CA ASP A 421 -2.15 -17.38 0.62
C ASP A 421 -1.52 -16.10 1.20
N LEU A 422 -2.31 -15.28 1.90
CA LEU A 422 -1.82 -14.04 2.47
C LEU A 422 -0.73 -14.25 3.53
N LEU A 423 -0.79 -15.35 4.30
CA LEU A 423 0.10 -15.57 5.43
C LEU A 423 1.48 -16.07 5.02
N THR A 424 1.57 -16.86 3.95
CA THR A 424 2.82 -17.49 3.54
C THR A 424 3.31 -17.09 2.14
N GLY A 425 2.43 -16.46 1.36
CA GLY A 425 2.71 -16.08 -0.02
C GLY A 425 2.88 -17.27 -0.94
N ASP A 426 2.31 -18.44 -0.60
CA ASP A 426 2.21 -19.54 -1.56
C ASP A 426 1.17 -19.25 -2.62
N LEU A 427 1.39 -19.78 -3.81
CA LEU A 427 0.35 -19.79 -4.82
C LEU A 427 -0.70 -20.84 -4.47
N ILE A 428 -1.93 -20.36 -4.37
CA ILE A 428 -3.10 -21.21 -4.54
C ILE A 428 -3.21 -21.54 -6.03
N THR A 429 -3.08 -20.52 -6.88
CA THR A 429 -3.07 -20.67 -8.34
C THR A 429 -2.66 -19.37 -9.03
N SER A 430 -2.39 -19.47 -10.33
CA SER A 430 -2.16 -18.34 -11.22
C SER A 430 -2.82 -18.62 -12.56
N VAL A 431 -3.42 -17.60 -13.17
CA VAL A 431 -4.10 -17.72 -14.46
C VAL A 431 -3.55 -16.70 -15.43
N ASP A 432 -3.08 -17.16 -16.58
CA ASP A 432 -2.62 -16.30 -17.67
C ASP A 432 -3.81 -15.96 -18.58
N VAL A 433 -4.10 -14.68 -18.74
CA VAL A 433 -5.19 -14.19 -19.61
C VAL A 433 -4.71 -13.85 -21.03
N GLY A 434 -3.40 -14.00 -21.26
CA GLY A 434 -2.76 -13.83 -22.54
C GLY A 434 -2.84 -12.41 -23.11
N ASP A 435 -2.31 -12.31 -24.32
CA ASP A 435 -2.27 -11.08 -25.09
C ASP A 435 -3.42 -11.00 -26.10
N ARG A 436 -3.80 -9.77 -26.50
CA ARG A 436 -4.80 -9.55 -27.55
C ARG A 436 -4.10 -9.40 -28.88
N THR A 437 -4.53 -10.18 -29.87
CA THR A 437 -3.94 -10.12 -31.21
C THR A 437 -4.15 -8.74 -31.85
N GLY A 438 -3.12 -8.24 -32.54
CA GLY A 438 -3.19 -6.97 -33.28
C GLY A 438 -2.99 -5.71 -32.44
N MET A 439 -2.65 -5.83 -31.15
CA MET A 439 -2.31 -4.68 -30.30
C MET A 439 -0.89 -4.19 -30.55
N ALA A 440 -0.68 -2.88 -30.44
CA ALA A 440 0.63 -2.24 -30.64
C ALA A 440 1.53 -2.28 -29.39
N TYR A 441 1.03 -2.82 -28.29
CA TYR A 441 1.70 -2.90 -27.00
C TYR A 441 1.28 -4.20 -26.31
N GLU A 442 2.14 -4.71 -25.43
CA GLU A 442 1.86 -5.93 -24.65
C GLU A 442 0.83 -5.67 -23.56
N ASN A 443 -0.03 -6.66 -23.33
CA ASN A 443 -1.01 -6.64 -22.26
C ASN A 443 -0.36 -6.51 -20.87
N ALA A 444 -1.13 -5.99 -19.92
CA ALA A 444 -0.71 -5.77 -18.54
C ALA A 444 -1.91 -5.77 -17.58
N LEU A 445 -1.74 -6.43 -16.43
CA LEU A 445 -2.70 -6.45 -15.34
C LEU A 445 -2.30 -5.46 -14.25
N VAL A 446 -2.52 -4.16 -14.48
CA VAL A 446 -2.06 -3.08 -13.59
C VAL A 446 -3.09 -2.57 -12.61
N SER A 447 -4.37 -2.81 -12.90
CA SER A 447 -5.45 -2.48 -12.00
C SER A 447 -5.40 -3.36 -10.74
N GLY A 448 -5.71 -2.78 -9.58
CA GLY A 448 -6.02 -3.58 -8.40
C GLY A 448 -7.27 -4.43 -8.62
N PRO A 449 -7.35 -5.67 -8.13
CA PRO A 449 -8.57 -6.48 -8.23
C PRO A 449 -9.66 -5.94 -7.30
N SER A 450 -10.93 -6.20 -7.65
CA SER A 450 -12.09 -5.83 -6.84
C SER A 450 -12.82 -7.08 -6.38
N VAL A 451 -12.95 -7.24 -5.07
CA VAL A 451 -13.53 -8.43 -4.44
C VAL A 451 -15.01 -8.19 -4.19
N PHE A 452 -15.86 -9.06 -4.74
CA PHE A 452 -17.29 -9.06 -4.46
C PHE A 452 -17.58 -9.86 -3.20
N ASN A 453 -17.95 -9.12 -2.15
CA ASN A 453 -18.50 -9.70 -0.94
C ASN A 453 -20.02 -9.38 -0.86
N PRO A 454 -20.88 -10.42 -0.94
CA PRO A 454 -22.31 -10.22 -1.12
C PRO A 454 -22.99 -9.47 0.02
N THR A 455 -22.49 -9.57 1.25
CA THR A 455 -23.10 -8.89 2.39
C THR A 455 -22.55 -7.47 2.55
N GLN A 456 -21.25 -7.28 2.33
CA GLN A 456 -20.60 -5.96 2.49
C GLN A 456 -21.05 -4.93 1.48
N LEU A 457 -21.31 -5.37 0.25
CA LEU A 457 -21.66 -4.47 -0.85
C LEU A 457 -23.17 -4.22 -0.94
N ARG A 458 -23.95 -4.62 0.07
CA ARG A 458 -25.38 -4.32 0.17
C ARG A 458 -25.65 -3.07 0.96
N ALA A 459 -26.82 -2.50 0.69
CA ALA A 459 -27.36 -1.46 1.53
C ALA A 459 -27.51 -1.94 2.98
N GLY A 460 -26.94 -1.18 3.91
CA GLY A 460 -27.17 -1.23 5.35
C GLY A 460 -26.08 -1.99 6.10
N PHE A 461 -25.06 -2.48 5.39
CA PHE A 461 -24.00 -3.25 6.01
C PHE A 461 -23.15 -2.39 6.95
N ILE A 462 -23.05 -2.86 8.20
CA ILE A 462 -22.11 -2.37 9.20
C ILE A 462 -21.43 -3.63 9.76
N GLY A 463 -20.15 -3.82 9.45
CA GLY A 463 -19.45 -5.05 9.82
C GLY A 463 -17.99 -5.08 9.39
N THR A 464 -17.35 -6.24 9.54
CA THR A 464 -15.96 -6.45 9.13
C THR A 464 -15.86 -7.16 7.79
N SER A 465 -14.69 -7.12 7.17
CA SER A 465 -14.36 -7.84 5.93
C SER A 465 -14.60 -9.35 6.03
N ALA A 466 -14.58 -9.91 7.25
CA ALA A 466 -14.80 -11.33 7.53
C ALA A 466 -16.23 -11.65 8.04
N SER A 467 -17.19 -10.72 7.95
CA SER A 467 -18.60 -11.00 8.29
C SER A 467 -19.27 -11.98 7.32
N SER A 468 -18.73 -12.15 6.11
CA SER A 468 -19.18 -13.10 5.08
C SER A 468 -18.05 -13.41 4.12
N ARG A 469 -18.14 -14.56 3.44
CA ARG A 469 -17.14 -14.98 2.45
C ARG A 469 -17.35 -14.24 1.13
N ALA A 470 -16.27 -13.80 0.50
CA ALA A 470 -16.29 -13.29 -0.85
C ALA A 470 -16.56 -14.42 -1.85
N THR A 471 -17.26 -14.11 -2.95
CA THR A 471 -17.66 -15.12 -3.95
C THR A 471 -16.99 -14.92 -5.31
N ARG A 472 -16.64 -13.68 -5.66
CA ARG A 472 -16.08 -13.33 -6.98
C ARG A 472 -14.99 -12.28 -6.84
N VAL A 473 -14.06 -12.28 -7.78
CA VAL A 473 -13.03 -11.24 -7.93
C VAL A 473 -13.03 -10.78 -9.39
N TYR A 474 -13.11 -9.48 -9.59
CA TYR A 474 -13.03 -8.86 -10.91
C TYR A 474 -11.69 -8.15 -11.07
N PHE A 475 -11.06 -8.30 -12.22
CA PHE A 475 -9.83 -7.59 -12.52
C PHE A 475 -9.78 -7.25 -14.02
N PRO A 476 -9.54 -5.98 -14.36
CA PRO A 476 -9.41 -5.58 -15.74
C PRO A 476 -7.96 -5.63 -16.23
N ASP A 477 -7.81 -5.61 -17.55
CA ASP A 477 -6.55 -5.46 -18.26
C ASP A 477 -6.52 -4.21 -19.16
N ILE A 478 -5.31 -3.82 -19.57
CA ILE A 478 -5.12 -2.66 -20.46
C ILE A 478 -5.53 -2.93 -21.92
N HIS A 479 -5.99 -4.15 -22.23
CA HIS A 479 -6.49 -4.54 -23.54
C HIS A 479 -8.01 -4.42 -23.62
N GLY A 480 -8.64 -3.81 -22.60
CA GLY A 480 -10.07 -3.54 -22.55
C GLY A 480 -10.89 -4.77 -22.18
N ARG A 481 -10.31 -5.74 -21.49
CA ARG A 481 -11.04 -6.91 -20.98
C ARG A 481 -11.18 -6.81 -19.47
N VAL A 482 -12.36 -7.11 -18.97
CA VAL A 482 -12.65 -7.37 -17.56
C VAL A 482 -12.76 -8.87 -17.38
N TRP A 483 -11.97 -9.41 -16.49
CA TRP A 483 -11.96 -10.82 -16.13
C TRP A 483 -12.64 -11.03 -14.78
N ARG A 484 -13.17 -12.24 -14.59
CA ARG A 484 -13.79 -12.69 -13.35
C ARG A 484 -13.20 -14.02 -12.92
N VAL A 485 -12.87 -14.13 -11.65
CA VAL A 485 -12.50 -15.39 -10.98
C VAL A 485 -13.51 -15.69 -9.88
N MET A 486 -13.92 -16.94 -9.78
CA MET A 486 -14.76 -17.43 -8.67
C MET A 486 -13.86 -17.80 -7.49
N THR A 487 -14.17 -17.35 -6.27
CA THR A 487 -13.35 -17.70 -5.09
C THR A 487 -13.43 -19.19 -4.72
N ALA A 488 -14.46 -19.88 -5.19
CA ALA A 488 -14.61 -21.34 -5.08
C ALA A 488 -13.86 -22.12 -6.19
N ALA A 489 -13.36 -21.43 -7.22
CA ALA A 489 -12.61 -22.03 -8.33
C ALA A 489 -11.55 -21.03 -8.83
N PRO A 490 -10.54 -20.69 -7.99
CA PRO A 490 -9.64 -19.57 -8.25
C PRO A 490 -8.75 -19.77 -9.49
N GLY A 491 -8.63 -21.01 -9.98
CA GLY A 491 -7.76 -21.39 -11.10
C GLY A 491 -8.31 -21.14 -12.49
N SER A 492 -9.48 -20.49 -12.61
CA SER A 492 -10.10 -20.17 -13.90
C SER A 492 -10.47 -18.69 -13.96
N ALA A 493 -9.88 -17.98 -14.92
CA ALA A 493 -10.26 -16.62 -15.27
C ALA A 493 -11.26 -16.67 -16.43
N LEU A 494 -12.47 -16.21 -16.16
CA LEU A 494 -13.56 -16.12 -17.14
C LEU A 494 -13.59 -14.70 -17.71
N LEU A 495 -13.64 -14.57 -19.03
CA LEU A 495 -13.90 -13.29 -19.65
C LEU A 495 -15.30 -12.83 -19.22
N PHE A 496 -15.39 -11.66 -18.59
CA PHE A 496 -16.64 -11.09 -18.12
C PHE A 496 -17.16 -10.03 -19.10
N ALA A 497 -16.30 -9.10 -19.49
CA ALA A 497 -16.61 -8.08 -20.49
C ALA A 497 -15.38 -7.80 -21.35
N ASP A 498 -15.58 -7.54 -22.63
CA ASP A 498 -14.57 -7.11 -23.59
C ASP A 498 -15.08 -5.84 -24.29
N VAL A 499 -14.57 -4.70 -23.86
CA VAL A 499 -14.95 -3.36 -24.37
C VAL A 499 -14.09 -2.89 -25.53
N GLY A 500 -13.20 -3.76 -26.05
CA GLY A 500 -12.36 -3.49 -27.21
C GLY A 500 -10.96 -2.95 -26.88
N GLY A 501 -10.00 -3.22 -27.79
CA GLY A 501 -8.58 -2.95 -27.56
C GLY A 501 -8.21 -1.47 -27.40
N ASN A 502 -9.05 -0.56 -27.92
CA ASN A 502 -8.85 0.89 -27.80
C ASN A 502 -9.33 1.45 -26.45
N GLN A 503 -9.80 0.60 -25.54
CA GLN A 503 -10.37 0.96 -24.25
C GLN A 503 -9.56 0.37 -23.10
N PRO A 504 -8.32 0.83 -22.84
CA PRO A 504 -7.50 0.29 -21.77
C PRO A 504 -8.18 0.56 -20.42
N ILE A 505 -8.19 -0.42 -19.51
CA ILE A 505 -8.75 -0.23 -18.17
C ILE A 505 -7.61 -0.34 -17.15
N GLY A 506 -6.97 0.79 -16.86
CA GLY A 506 -5.90 0.88 -15.86
C GLY A 506 -6.37 1.03 -14.41
N ASN A 507 -7.66 1.31 -14.19
CA ASN A 507 -8.27 1.48 -12.87
C ASN A 507 -9.03 0.24 -12.42
N SER A 508 -9.10 0.05 -11.11
CA SER A 508 -9.98 -0.95 -10.48
C SER A 508 -11.44 -0.69 -10.81
N VAL A 509 -12.22 -1.77 -10.93
CA VAL A 509 -13.67 -1.66 -11.05
C VAL A 509 -14.29 -1.35 -9.69
N ALA A 510 -15.43 -0.68 -9.66
CA ALA A 510 -16.23 -0.52 -8.45
C ALA A 510 -17.38 -1.52 -8.44
N LEU A 511 -17.83 -1.92 -7.24
CA LEU A 511 -18.83 -2.97 -7.09
C LEU A 511 -20.02 -2.50 -6.26
N LEU A 512 -21.20 -3.02 -6.55
CA LEU A 512 -22.38 -2.96 -5.67
C LEU A 512 -23.12 -4.30 -5.70
N ASN A 513 -23.74 -4.65 -4.59
CA ASN A 513 -24.79 -5.66 -4.56
C ASN A 513 -26.15 -4.98 -4.44
N TYR A 514 -26.61 -4.38 -5.54
CA TYR A 514 -27.79 -3.52 -5.57
C TYR A 514 -29.12 -4.31 -5.52
N THR A 515 -29.25 -5.34 -6.36
CA THR A 515 -30.50 -6.14 -6.48
C THR A 515 -30.45 -7.48 -5.74
N GLY A 516 -29.38 -7.75 -4.98
CA GLY A 516 -29.16 -9.07 -4.37
C GLY A 516 -29.99 -9.32 -3.12
N THR A 517 -30.70 -10.45 -3.10
CA THR A 517 -31.49 -10.92 -1.94
C THR A 517 -30.87 -12.15 -1.26
N GLY A 518 -29.61 -12.50 -1.56
CA GLY A 518 -28.94 -13.71 -1.05
C GLY A 518 -28.91 -14.80 -2.09
N SER A 519 -30.07 -15.38 -2.42
CA SER A 519 -30.17 -16.40 -3.47
C SER A 519 -30.03 -15.85 -4.89
N GLN A 520 -29.98 -14.51 -5.06
CA GLN A 520 -29.82 -13.82 -6.35
C GLN A 520 -28.81 -12.67 -6.27
N ASP A 521 -27.69 -12.85 -5.57
CA ASP A 521 -26.64 -11.82 -5.54
C ASP A 521 -26.05 -11.61 -6.93
N ARG A 522 -26.42 -10.49 -7.54
CA ARG A 522 -26.02 -10.03 -8.88
C ARG A 522 -25.07 -8.83 -8.74
N PRO A 523 -23.76 -9.05 -8.83
CA PRO A 523 -22.77 -7.99 -8.82
C PRO A 523 -23.07 -6.94 -9.89
N HIS A 524 -23.16 -5.70 -9.47
CA HIS A 524 -23.10 -4.55 -10.37
C HIS A 524 -21.64 -4.13 -10.44
N VAL A 525 -21.07 -4.06 -11.63
CA VAL A 525 -19.64 -3.82 -11.88
C VAL A 525 -19.51 -2.55 -12.69
N PHE A 526 -18.74 -1.59 -12.19
CA PHE A 526 -18.57 -0.29 -12.84
C PHE A 526 -17.11 -0.10 -13.24
N ALA A 527 -16.88 0.17 -14.52
CA ALA A 527 -15.55 0.33 -15.08
C ALA A 527 -15.45 1.63 -15.89
N GLU A 528 -14.25 2.18 -15.96
CA GLU A 528 -13.93 3.30 -16.84
C GLU A 528 -12.62 3.01 -17.57
N SER A 529 -12.56 3.44 -18.82
CA SER A 529 -11.36 3.31 -19.66
C SER A 529 -10.48 4.54 -19.55
N GLY A 530 -9.17 4.32 -19.67
CA GLY A 530 -8.14 5.33 -19.50
C GLY A 530 -6.98 4.83 -18.65
N ASN A 531 -6.32 5.78 -17.99
CA ASN A 531 -5.20 5.58 -17.07
C ASN A 531 -3.98 4.78 -17.60
N ASP A 532 -3.85 4.61 -18.92
CA ASP A 532 -2.65 4.05 -19.56
C ASP A 532 -2.20 4.94 -20.73
N ASN A 533 -0.95 5.41 -20.72
CA ASN A 533 -0.45 6.36 -21.72
C ASN A 533 -0.09 5.75 -23.07
N ARG A 534 -0.10 4.41 -23.21
CA ARG A 534 0.22 3.72 -24.47
C ARG A 534 -0.94 3.78 -25.47
N VAL A 535 -2.15 4.00 -24.98
CA VAL A 535 -3.31 4.30 -25.83
C VAL A 535 -3.43 5.80 -25.97
N THR A 536 -3.04 6.30 -27.15
CA THR A 536 -3.18 7.70 -27.51
C THR A 536 -4.62 8.02 -27.89
N PRO A 537 -5.16 9.18 -27.48
CA PRO A 537 -6.45 9.64 -27.98
C PRO A 537 -6.48 9.69 -29.52
N PRO A 538 -7.61 9.35 -30.17
CA PRO A 538 -7.82 9.57 -31.59
C PRO A 538 -7.76 11.08 -31.93
N PRO A 539 -7.65 11.45 -33.23
CA PRO A 539 -7.65 12.84 -33.66
C PRO A 539 -8.82 13.66 -33.09
N ALA A 540 -8.63 14.98 -33.01
CA ALA A 540 -9.56 15.90 -32.36
C ALA A 540 -11.01 15.67 -32.83
N ASP A 541 -11.90 15.44 -31.85
CA ASP A 541 -13.37 15.39 -31.93
C ASP A 541 -14.03 14.02 -31.73
N THR A 542 -13.27 12.95 -31.49
CA THR A 542 -13.84 11.64 -31.08
C THR A 542 -13.60 11.38 -29.59
N PRO A 543 -14.65 11.18 -28.76
CA PRO A 543 -14.53 10.61 -27.42
C PRO A 543 -13.70 9.32 -27.45
N PRO A 544 -12.52 9.28 -26.84
CA PRO A 544 -11.68 8.08 -26.89
C PRO A 544 -12.10 7.01 -25.91
N PHE A 545 -12.75 7.41 -24.81
CA PHE A 545 -12.88 6.62 -23.60
C PHE A 545 -14.33 6.66 -23.11
N HIS A 546 -14.76 5.55 -22.53
CA HIS A 546 -16.10 5.39 -21.97
C HIS A 546 -16.08 4.93 -20.51
N MET A 547 -17.25 5.04 -19.89
CA MET A 547 -17.63 4.48 -18.60
C MET A 547 -18.76 3.48 -18.82
N TRP A 548 -18.74 2.38 -18.09
CA TRP A 548 -19.73 1.33 -18.20
C TRP A 548 -20.32 0.97 -16.84
N GLY A 549 -21.61 0.65 -16.85
CA GLY A 549 -22.26 -0.11 -15.80
C GLY A 549 -22.61 -1.49 -16.34
N PHE A 550 -22.14 -2.54 -15.68
CA PHE A 550 -22.45 -3.92 -15.98
C PHE A 550 -23.22 -4.57 -14.84
N ARG A 551 -23.97 -5.62 -15.17
CA ARG A 551 -24.51 -6.56 -14.18
C ARG A 551 -24.06 -7.97 -14.53
N ASP A 552 -23.52 -8.65 -13.53
CA ASP A 552 -23.17 -10.05 -13.63
C ASP A 552 -24.38 -10.92 -13.30
N GLU A 553 -24.90 -11.56 -14.34
CA GLU A 553 -26.06 -12.45 -14.32
C GLU A 553 -25.66 -13.93 -14.25
N ASP A 554 -24.36 -14.22 -14.05
CA ASP A 554 -23.76 -15.55 -14.12
C ASP A 554 -24.04 -16.29 -15.43
N LEU A 555 -24.19 -15.55 -16.52
CA LEU A 555 -24.38 -16.12 -17.84
C LEU A 555 -23.07 -16.72 -18.37
N ALA A 556 -23.20 -17.74 -19.22
CA ALA A 556 -22.06 -18.38 -19.88
C ALA A 556 -21.72 -17.74 -21.25
N GLY A 557 -22.64 -16.96 -21.81
CA GLY A 557 -22.51 -16.33 -23.11
C GLY A 557 -23.07 -14.92 -23.10
N ASP A 558 -22.76 -14.19 -24.17
CA ASP A 558 -23.14 -12.80 -24.37
C ASP A 558 -24.67 -12.64 -24.46
N PRO A 559 -25.29 -11.90 -23.53
CA PRO A 559 -26.74 -11.70 -23.52
C PRO A 559 -27.22 -10.73 -24.61
N ASP A 560 -26.37 -9.83 -25.11
CA ASP A 560 -26.72 -8.81 -26.10
C ASP A 560 -25.53 -8.45 -27.01
N PRO A 561 -25.25 -9.24 -28.05
CA PRO A 561 -24.14 -8.97 -28.97
C PRO A 561 -24.23 -7.63 -29.73
N ALA A 562 -25.33 -6.89 -29.62
CA ALA A 562 -25.53 -5.61 -30.29
C ALA A 562 -24.99 -4.41 -29.49
N ASP A 563 -24.63 -4.58 -28.22
CA ASP A 563 -24.17 -3.50 -27.34
C ASP A 563 -22.67 -3.13 -27.51
N ALA A 564 -21.98 -3.83 -28.43
CA ALA A 564 -20.57 -3.70 -28.74
C ALA A 564 -19.61 -4.03 -27.56
N VAL A 565 -20.09 -4.74 -26.55
CA VAL A 565 -19.30 -5.33 -25.47
C VAL A 565 -19.36 -6.84 -25.58
N GLY A 566 -18.22 -7.49 -25.84
CA GLY A 566 -18.18 -8.95 -25.88
C GLY A 566 -18.24 -9.57 -24.48
N GLY A 567 -18.82 -10.76 -24.36
CA GLY A 567 -18.78 -11.56 -23.13
C GLY A 567 -20.08 -11.54 -22.34
N PRO A 568 -20.18 -12.29 -21.22
CA PRO A 568 -21.44 -12.56 -20.55
C PRO A 568 -22.01 -11.42 -19.69
N ALA A 569 -21.33 -10.27 -19.62
CA ALA A 569 -21.81 -9.12 -18.87
C ALA A 569 -23.10 -8.56 -19.50
N ARG A 570 -24.12 -8.29 -18.67
CA ARG A 570 -25.26 -7.48 -19.10
C ARG A 570 -24.89 -6.01 -19.01
N VAL A 571 -24.82 -5.31 -20.14
CA VAL A 571 -24.61 -3.85 -20.14
C VAL A 571 -25.87 -3.14 -19.61
N LEU A 572 -25.68 -2.29 -18.61
CA LEU A 572 -26.72 -1.43 -18.04
C LEU A 572 -26.71 -0.06 -18.72
N PHE A 573 -25.50 0.49 -18.92
CA PHE A 573 -25.28 1.74 -19.63
C PHE A 573 -23.83 1.86 -20.12
N THR A 574 -23.65 2.66 -21.16
CA THR A 574 -22.36 3.15 -21.66
C THR A 574 -22.42 4.66 -21.74
N ILE A 575 -21.41 5.35 -21.22
CA ILE A 575 -21.34 6.83 -21.20
C ILE A 575 -19.97 7.25 -21.72
N ASP A 576 -19.95 8.15 -22.69
CA ASP A 576 -18.71 8.71 -23.23
C ASP A 576 -18.09 9.73 -22.28
N PHE A 577 -16.76 9.69 -22.12
CA PHE A 577 -16.04 10.84 -21.63
C PHE A 577 -16.06 11.95 -22.69
N PRO A 578 -16.15 13.24 -22.29
CA PRO A 578 -15.99 14.33 -23.24
C PRO A 578 -14.58 14.30 -23.86
N ASN A 579 -14.44 14.95 -25.02
CA ASN A 579 -13.19 14.97 -25.79
C ASN A 579 -11.96 15.26 -24.90
N LEU A 580 -10.91 14.46 -25.07
CA LEU A 580 -9.63 14.47 -24.34
C LEU A 580 -9.68 14.12 -22.83
N PHE A 581 -10.86 13.91 -22.24
CA PHE A 581 -10.95 13.33 -20.91
C PHE A 581 -10.76 11.82 -20.98
N ARG A 582 -10.17 11.26 -19.92
CA ARG A 582 -10.02 9.82 -19.73
C ARG A 582 -10.17 9.45 -18.28
N GLY A 583 -10.63 8.23 -18.02
CA GLY A 583 -10.66 7.66 -16.69
C GLY A 583 -9.26 7.65 -16.07
N THR A 584 -9.15 8.08 -14.82
CA THR A 584 -7.85 8.19 -14.11
C THR A 584 -7.95 7.91 -12.62
N VAL A 585 -9.15 7.61 -12.13
CA VAL A 585 -9.39 7.27 -10.73
C VAL A 585 -10.33 6.07 -10.67
N GLN A 586 -10.19 5.22 -9.66
CA GLN A 586 -11.16 4.15 -9.44
C GLN A 586 -12.56 4.76 -9.24
N PRO A 587 -13.62 4.25 -9.92
CA PRO A 587 -14.98 4.69 -9.64
C PRO A 587 -15.35 4.39 -8.19
N ALA A 588 -16.25 5.17 -7.61
CA ALA A 588 -16.75 4.94 -6.25
C ALA A 588 -18.24 4.63 -6.29
N THR A 589 -18.71 3.73 -5.43
CA THR A 589 -20.14 3.39 -5.36
C THR A 589 -20.73 3.72 -4.00
N ALA A 590 -22.05 3.91 -3.97
CA ALA A 590 -22.80 4.18 -2.76
C ALA A 590 -24.27 3.80 -2.93
N PHE A 591 -25.00 3.86 -1.81
CA PHE A 591 -26.46 3.83 -1.78
C PHE A 591 -26.96 5.19 -1.30
N ASN A 592 -28.08 5.68 -1.82
CA ASN A 592 -28.81 6.73 -1.11
C ASN A 592 -29.67 6.12 0.01
N ASP A 593 -30.31 6.97 0.79
CA ASP A 593 -31.22 6.59 1.88
C ASP A 593 -32.68 6.44 1.42
N ALA A 594 -32.93 6.36 0.11
CA ALA A 594 -34.28 6.14 -0.40
C ALA A 594 -34.84 4.80 0.10
N SER A 595 -36.16 4.65 0.03
CA SER A 595 -36.83 3.39 0.32
C SER A 595 -37.60 2.93 -0.92
N PRO A 596 -37.12 1.91 -1.65
CA PRO A 596 -35.89 1.14 -1.40
C PRO A 596 -34.60 1.95 -1.67
N PRO A 597 -33.47 1.60 -1.02
CA PRO A 597 -32.19 2.27 -1.26
C PRO A 597 -31.80 2.15 -2.73
N ALA A 598 -31.38 3.24 -3.34
CA ALA A 598 -31.01 3.33 -4.74
C ALA A 598 -29.48 3.44 -4.89
N GLY A 599 -28.89 2.63 -5.77
CA GLY A 599 -27.45 2.62 -6.01
C GLY A 599 -26.98 3.86 -6.77
N ARG A 600 -25.75 4.28 -6.48
CA ARG A 600 -25.07 5.44 -7.06
C ARG A 600 -23.65 5.04 -7.43
N VAL A 601 -23.17 5.57 -8.55
CA VAL A 601 -21.78 5.43 -8.95
C VAL A 601 -21.23 6.79 -9.38
N PHE A 602 -19.98 7.03 -8.99
CA PHE A 602 -19.23 8.22 -9.28
C PHE A 602 -18.01 7.86 -10.12
N PHE A 603 -17.91 8.41 -11.33
CA PHE A 603 -16.76 8.23 -12.21
C PHE A 603 -15.93 9.51 -12.27
N GLY A 604 -14.63 9.39 -12.55
CA GLY A 604 -13.71 10.50 -12.48
C GLY A 604 -12.66 10.49 -13.59
N GLY A 605 -12.63 11.57 -14.37
CA GLY A 605 -11.67 11.71 -15.47
C GLY A 605 -10.77 12.91 -15.31
N ASN A 606 -9.61 12.87 -15.96
CA ASN A 606 -8.73 14.02 -16.12
C ASN A 606 -8.46 14.30 -17.60
N ARG A 607 -8.28 15.58 -17.92
CA ARG A 607 -7.76 16.07 -19.19
C ARG A 607 -6.47 16.85 -18.94
N PHE A 608 -5.43 16.53 -19.71
CA PHE A 608 -4.21 17.34 -19.73
C PHE A 608 -4.32 18.47 -20.75
N ASN A 609 -4.10 19.70 -20.30
CA ASN A 609 -4.15 20.88 -21.15
C ASN A 609 -2.72 21.35 -21.40
N LEU A 610 -2.25 21.15 -22.64
CA LEU A 610 -0.94 21.63 -23.09
C LEU A 610 -0.87 23.17 -23.06
N PRO A 611 0.34 23.74 -22.89
CA PRO A 611 0.57 25.16 -23.17
C PRO A 611 0.03 25.51 -24.56
N ASP A 612 -0.62 26.67 -24.70
CA ASP A 612 -1.22 27.18 -25.94
C ASP A 612 -2.45 26.43 -26.49
N SER A 613 -2.87 25.34 -25.84
CA SER A 613 -4.15 24.68 -26.18
C SER A 613 -5.34 25.61 -25.90
N GLN A 614 -6.46 25.35 -26.58
CA GLN A 614 -7.72 26.09 -26.33
C GLN A 614 -8.24 25.94 -24.89
N PHE A 615 -7.74 24.93 -24.17
CA PHE A 615 -8.10 24.62 -22.79
C PHE A 615 -7.06 25.14 -21.77
N ALA A 616 -6.01 25.82 -22.23
CA ALA A 616 -5.03 26.43 -21.34
C ALA A 616 -5.65 27.62 -20.56
N PRO A 617 -5.25 27.88 -19.30
CA PRO A 617 -5.79 28.98 -18.50
C PRO A 617 -5.62 30.35 -19.19
N THR A 618 -6.64 31.20 -19.15
CA THR A 618 -6.57 32.58 -19.66
C THR A 618 -6.14 33.58 -18.56
N PRO A 619 -5.28 34.58 -18.85
CA PRO A 619 -4.60 34.84 -20.14
C PRO A 619 -3.58 33.74 -20.43
N ARG A 620 -3.51 33.24 -21.68
CA ARG A 620 -2.64 32.12 -22.09
C ARG A 620 -1.17 32.51 -21.88
N PRO A 621 -0.52 32.14 -20.77
CA PRO A 621 0.87 32.47 -20.58
C PRO A 621 1.68 31.47 -21.40
N PRO A 622 2.76 31.88 -22.08
CA PRO A 622 3.69 30.91 -22.63
C PRO A 622 4.15 29.99 -21.50
N CYS A 623 4.15 28.67 -21.75
CA CYS A 623 4.64 27.63 -20.83
C CYS A 623 3.76 27.20 -19.64
N ARG A 624 2.44 27.45 -19.60
CA ARG A 624 1.59 26.90 -18.52
C ARG A 624 0.73 25.73 -19.00
N SER A 625 1.09 24.52 -18.57
CA SER A 625 0.18 23.36 -18.64
C SER A 625 -0.78 23.35 -17.44
N SER A 626 -1.98 22.82 -17.63
CA SER A 626 -2.93 22.58 -16.54
C SER A 626 -3.60 21.21 -16.69
N PHE A 627 -4.36 20.84 -15.68
CA PHE A 627 -5.30 19.73 -15.75
C PHE A 627 -6.70 20.28 -15.50
N ASP A 628 -7.68 19.68 -16.17
CA ASP A 628 -9.07 19.76 -15.76
C ASP A 628 -9.52 18.37 -15.34
N ALA A 629 -10.41 18.32 -14.36
CA ALA A 629 -11.06 17.09 -13.95
C ALA A 629 -12.53 17.10 -14.32
N ILE A 630 -13.13 15.93 -14.48
CA ILE A 630 -14.56 15.76 -14.64
C ILE A 630 -15.05 14.70 -13.68
N LEU A 631 -16.15 15.00 -13.00
CA LEU A 631 -16.86 14.06 -12.12
C LEU A 631 -18.21 13.75 -12.74
N PHE A 632 -18.54 12.47 -12.85
CA PHE A 632 -19.90 12.01 -13.15
C PHE A 632 -20.55 11.45 -11.89
N ALA A 633 -21.85 11.67 -11.74
CA ALA A 633 -22.65 11.01 -10.72
C ALA A 633 -23.93 10.45 -11.36
N VAL A 634 -24.03 9.12 -11.45
CA VAL A 634 -25.11 8.45 -12.16
C VAL A 634 -25.79 7.36 -11.32
N GLY A 635 -27.03 7.04 -11.68
CA GLY A 635 -27.77 5.92 -11.10
C GLY A 635 -27.12 4.60 -11.48
N ALA A 636 -26.92 3.72 -10.49
CA ALA A 636 -26.23 2.43 -10.68
C ALA A 636 -26.90 1.49 -11.71
N GLU A 637 -28.22 1.59 -11.92
CA GLU A 637 -28.92 0.79 -12.93
C GLU A 637 -29.19 1.54 -14.24
N SER A 638 -29.42 2.85 -14.16
CA SER A 638 -29.96 3.61 -15.29
C SER A 638 -28.91 4.39 -16.09
N GLY A 639 -27.76 4.72 -15.50
CA GLY A 639 -26.79 5.64 -16.11
C GLY A 639 -27.28 7.09 -16.24
N ASN A 640 -28.51 7.39 -15.78
CA ASN A 640 -29.08 8.73 -15.74
C ASN A 640 -28.44 9.54 -14.60
N ALA A 641 -28.57 10.87 -14.67
CA ALA A 641 -28.08 11.76 -13.62
C ALA A 641 -28.64 11.33 -12.24
N ALA A 642 -27.73 11.05 -11.30
CA ALA A 642 -28.10 10.75 -9.92
C ALA A 642 -28.34 12.02 -9.09
N TYR A 643 -27.66 13.10 -9.48
CA TYR A 643 -27.68 14.41 -8.86
C TYR A 643 -27.63 15.45 -9.97
N ASP A 644 -28.24 16.59 -9.74
CA ASP A 644 -28.04 17.77 -10.56
C ASP A 644 -26.76 18.48 -10.10
N LEU A 645 -25.67 18.31 -10.85
CA LEU A 645 -24.36 18.81 -10.45
C LEU A 645 -24.09 20.25 -10.89
N ASN A 646 -25.05 20.94 -11.51
CA ASN A 646 -24.93 22.35 -11.85
C ASN A 646 -26.28 23.08 -11.88
N SER A 647 -26.30 24.34 -12.29
CA SER A 647 -27.48 25.22 -12.21
C SER A 647 -28.42 25.13 -13.41
N SER A 648 -28.17 24.23 -14.38
CA SER A 648 -28.89 24.17 -15.66
C SER A 648 -29.80 22.93 -15.83
N GLY A 649 -29.89 22.05 -14.82
CA GLY A 649 -30.81 20.89 -14.80
C GLY A 649 -30.21 19.60 -15.34
N ASP A 650 -30.55 18.46 -14.71
CA ASP A 650 -30.26 17.04 -15.05
C ASP A 650 -28.87 16.74 -15.63
N GLN A 651 -27.84 17.49 -15.23
CA GLN A 651 -26.49 17.26 -15.70
C GLN A 651 -25.77 16.26 -14.79
N ARG A 652 -25.58 15.06 -15.35
CA ARG A 652 -24.86 13.94 -14.73
C ARG A 652 -23.37 14.19 -14.46
N SER A 653 -22.81 15.33 -14.85
CA SER A 653 -21.39 15.62 -14.70
C SER A 653 -21.06 17.08 -14.42
N ILE A 654 -19.95 17.31 -13.71
CA ILE A 654 -19.34 18.64 -13.48
C ILE A 654 -17.87 18.62 -13.88
N THR A 655 -17.41 19.67 -14.57
CA THR A 655 -15.99 19.88 -14.89
C THR A 655 -15.36 20.81 -13.86
N LEU A 656 -14.26 20.37 -13.26
CA LEU A 656 -13.44 21.11 -12.31
C LEU A 656 -12.22 21.67 -13.05
N THR A 657 -12.32 22.94 -13.47
CA THR A 657 -11.28 23.59 -14.28
C THR A 657 -10.04 23.90 -13.45
N GLY A 658 -8.86 23.60 -13.98
CA GLY A 658 -7.57 23.85 -13.31
C GLY A 658 -7.28 22.90 -12.14
N GLN A 659 -8.07 21.84 -11.98
CA GLN A 659 -7.92 20.83 -10.94
C GLN A 659 -7.61 19.47 -11.54
N ARG A 660 -6.86 18.64 -10.79
CA ARG A 660 -6.60 17.24 -11.14
C ARG A 660 -7.23 16.36 -10.07
N LEU A 661 -8.10 15.44 -10.47
CA LEU A 661 -8.67 14.46 -9.56
C LEU A 661 -7.68 13.30 -9.35
N GLN A 662 -7.37 12.99 -8.11
CA GLN A 662 -6.47 11.90 -7.70
C GLN A 662 -7.25 10.69 -7.17
N ALA A 663 -8.37 10.93 -6.51
CA ALA A 663 -9.25 9.87 -6.03
C ALA A 663 -10.70 10.37 -5.87
N VAL A 664 -11.63 9.44 -6.03
CA VAL A 664 -13.03 9.61 -5.65
C VAL A 664 -13.34 8.52 -4.62
N ARG A 665 -13.97 8.89 -3.52
CA ARG A 665 -14.43 7.93 -2.52
C ARG A 665 -15.74 8.38 -1.92
N VAL A 666 -16.54 7.43 -1.46
CA VAL A 666 -17.70 7.71 -0.61
C VAL A 666 -17.39 7.19 0.79
N ALA A 667 -17.48 8.08 1.77
CA ALA A 667 -17.19 7.74 3.16
C ALA A 667 -18.16 8.47 4.08
N GLY A 668 -18.84 7.71 4.95
CA GLY A 668 -19.69 8.25 6.01
C GLY A 668 -20.81 9.17 5.52
N GLY A 669 -21.52 8.81 4.44
CA GLY A 669 -22.60 9.66 3.95
C GLY A 669 -22.18 10.68 2.90
N ARG A 670 -20.88 10.79 2.58
CA ARG A 670 -20.32 11.92 1.81
C ARG A 670 -19.42 11.47 0.68
N LEU A 671 -19.57 12.14 -0.46
CA LEU A 671 -18.62 12.08 -1.57
C LEU A 671 -17.40 12.92 -1.19
N VAL A 672 -16.23 12.32 -1.25
CA VAL A 672 -14.95 13.00 -1.05
C VAL A 672 -14.18 12.94 -2.36
N LEU A 673 -13.86 14.12 -2.88
CA LEU A 673 -13.02 14.30 -4.05
C LEU A 673 -11.63 14.71 -3.56
N ASP A 674 -10.63 13.89 -3.86
CA ASP A 674 -9.25 14.27 -3.66
C ASP A 674 -8.73 14.90 -4.95
N THR A 675 -8.49 16.21 -4.94
CA THR A 675 -7.93 16.95 -6.08
C THR A 675 -6.42 17.19 -5.94
N GLY A 676 -5.78 16.49 -5.01
CA GLY A 676 -4.42 16.75 -4.59
C GLY A 676 -4.31 17.98 -3.67
N LEU A 677 -3.11 18.16 -3.14
CA LEU A 677 -2.83 19.10 -2.06
C LEU A 677 -2.95 20.58 -2.47
N ASN A 678 -3.93 21.25 -1.85
CA ASN A 678 -3.87 22.64 -1.39
C ASN A 678 -2.79 22.85 -0.27
N ALA A 679 -1.61 22.20 -0.37
CA ALA A 679 -0.56 22.18 0.69
C ALA A 679 0.29 23.46 0.78
N SER A 680 -0.33 24.62 0.86
CA SER A 680 0.33 25.80 1.42
C SER A 680 -0.35 26.33 2.68
N THR A 681 -1.54 25.83 3.01
CA THR A 681 -2.24 26.17 4.24
C THR A 681 -2.85 24.91 4.83
N ALA A 682 -2.37 24.51 6.01
CA ALA A 682 -3.03 23.48 6.80
C ALA A 682 -4.53 23.82 6.93
N PRO A 683 -5.45 22.85 6.86
CA PRO A 683 -6.86 23.11 7.14
C PRO A 683 -6.97 23.77 8.52
N PRO A 684 -7.83 24.79 8.72
CA PRO A 684 -8.17 25.20 10.06
C PRO A 684 -8.69 23.98 10.83
N PRO A 685 -8.33 23.83 12.12
CA PRO A 685 -8.76 22.70 12.91
C PRO A 685 -10.29 22.52 12.80
N PRO A 686 -10.80 21.28 12.67
CA PRO A 686 -12.22 21.02 12.64
C PRO A 686 -12.89 21.69 13.84
N ALA A 687 -14.05 22.31 13.63
CA ALA A 687 -14.90 22.71 14.75
C ALA A 687 -15.17 21.46 15.62
N PRO A 688 -15.28 21.61 16.96
CA PRO A 688 -15.46 20.49 17.88
C PRO A 688 -16.59 19.57 17.38
N PRO A 689 -16.41 18.24 17.45
CA PRO A 689 -17.48 17.33 17.13
C PRO A 689 -18.67 17.63 18.04
N ILE A 690 -19.81 17.97 17.45
CA ILE A 690 -21.08 17.70 18.12
C ILE A 690 -21.08 16.19 18.36
N ALA A 691 -21.36 15.74 19.58
CA ALA A 691 -21.33 14.34 19.95
C ALA A 691 -22.31 13.53 19.08
N VAL A 692 -21.80 12.98 17.97
CA VAL A 692 -22.44 11.95 17.17
C VAL A 692 -21.60 10.70 17.35
N SER A 693 -22.26 9.56 17.61
CA SER A 693 -21.60 8.28 17.87
C SER A 693 -20.57 7.95 16.78
N ALA A 694 -19.38 7.55 17.21
CA ALA A 694 -18.27 7.21 16.33
C ALA A 694 -18.66 6.09 15.35
N GLN A 695 -18.68 6.40 14.05
CA GLN A 695 -18.86 5.43 12.97
C GLN A 695 -17.47 5.00 12.46
N PRO A 696 -17.14 3.69 12.44
CA PRO A 696 -15.82 3.20 12.04
C PRO A 696 -15.56 3.34 10.53
N GLN A 697 -14.33 3.71 10.15
CA GLN A 697 -13.87 3.77 8.76
C GLN A 697 -13.18 2.47 8.35
N ALA A 698 -13.62 1.91 7.23
CA ALA A 698 -12.85 1.03 6.35
C ALA A 698 -13.21 1.45 4.90
N LEU A 699 -12.23 1.37 4.00
CA LEU A 699 -12.42 1.67 2.57
C LEU A 699 -13.17 0.51 1.90
N ALA A 700 -14.46 0.69 1.69
CA ALA A 700 -15.25 0.25 0.53
C ALA A 700 -16.67 0.82 0.69
N ASP A 701 -17.10 1.67 -0.26
CA ASP A 701 -18.48 1.97 -0.66
C ASP A 701 -19.57 2.09 0.45
N ILE A 702 -19.87 3.29 0.97
CA ILE A 702 -20.90 3.48 2.02
C ILE A 702 -21.64 4.84 1.92
N PHE A 703 -22.96 4.74 1.67
CA PHE A 703 -24.13 5.63 1.90
C PHE A 703 -24.09 7.15 1.62
N PHE A 704 -25.26 7.71 1.28
CA PHE A 704 -25.61 9.14 1.23
C PHE A 704 -26.99 9.35 1.87
N GLY A 705 -27.12 10.34 2.75
CA GLY A 705 -28.41 10.84 3.24
C GLY A 705 -28.63 12.29 2.79
N PRO A 706 -29.79 12.68 2.22
CA PRO A 706 -30.21 14.05 1.99
C PRO A 706 -30.68 14.65 3.32
N GLN A 707 -30.20 15.86 3.62
CA GLN A 707 -31.07 16.79 4.32
C GLN A 707 -31.95 17.47 3.28
N PRO A 708 -33.29 17.50 3.46
CA PRO A 708 -34.16 18.27 2.60
C PRO A 708 -33.77 19.76 2.66
N GLY A 709 -33.36 20.34 1.53
CA GLY A 709 -33.12 21.78 1.39
C GLY A 709 -31.66 22.26 1.42
N ALA A 710 -30.65 21.39 1.44
CA ALA A 710 -29.26 21.81 1.30
C ALA A 710 -28.80 21.81 -0.17
N SER A 711 -28.67 22.98 -0.79
CA SER A 711 -27.82 23.13 -1.98
C SER A 711 -26.43 22.60 -1.64
N ALA A 712 -25.90 21.66 -2.43
CA ALA A 712 -24.52 21.20 -2.32
C ALA A 712 -23.58 22.37 -2.67
N LEU A 713 -23.21 23.17 -1.66
CA LEU A 713 -22.13 24.14 -1.77
C LEU A 713 -20.81 23.36 -1.84
N LEU A 714 -20.46 22.96 -3.07
CA LEU A 714 -19.11 22.57 -3.47
C LEU A 714 -18.19 23.80 -3.29
N ALA A 715 -17.61 23.95 -2.11
CA ALA A 715 -16.54 24.92 -1.90
C ALA A 715 -15.22 24.37 -2.48
N ALA A 716 -15.11 24.38 -3.80
CA ALA A 716 -13.82 24.31 -4.47
C ALA A 716 -13.16 25.69 -4.38
N ASN A 717 -12.27 25.89 -3.40
CA ASN A 717 -11.43 27.09 -3.42
C ASN A 717 -10.46 26.97 -4.62
N PRO A 718 -10.47 27.90 -5.59
CA PRO A 718 -9.50 27.90 -6.67
C PRO A 718 -8.14 28.32 -6.10
N VAL A 719 -7.18 27.40 -6.05
CA VAL A 719 -5.79 27.74 -5.76
C VAL A 719 -4.92 27.30 -6.93
N GLN A 720 -4.06 28.21 -7.35
CA GLN A 720 -3.11 27.97 -8.44
C GLN A 720 -2.07 26.94 -8.02
N TYR A 721 -2.06 25.80 -8.70
CA TYR A 721 -0.90 24.91 -8.72
C TYR A 721 0.32 25.66 -9.25
N LYS A 722 1.36 25.81 -8.42
CA LYS A 722 2.74 26.00 -8.90
C LYS A 722 3.32 24.63 -9.24
N GLN A 723 2.97 24.11 -10.41
CA GLN A 723 3.81 23.11 -11.06
C GLN A 723 4.93 23.85 -11.78
N GLY A 724 6.11 23.88 -11.17
CA GLY A 724 7.34 24.19 -11.90
C GLY A 724 7.63 23.04 -12.85
N SER A 725 7.09 23.09 -14.06
CA SER A 725 7.58 22.25 -15.14
C SER A 725 8.91 22.83 -15.62
N SER A 726 9.95 22.01 -15.68
CA SER A 726 11.23 22.34 -16.33
C SER A 726 11.18 22.15 -17.86
N VAL A 727 9.98 22.09 -18.46
CA VAL A 727 9.81 21.88 -19.91
C VAL A 727 10.09 23.17 -20.72
N CYS A 728 10.33 24.30 -20.06
CA CYS A 728 10.85 25.50 -20.71
C CYS A 728 12.26 25.81 -20.20
N ARG A 729 13.25 25.46 -21.02
CA ARG A 729 14.50 26.21 -21.14
C ARG A 729 14.48 26.98 -22.44
#